data_AF-A0A3M8EWP4-F1
#
_entry.id   AF-A0A3M8EWP4-F1
#
_cell.length_a   1.000
_cell.length_b   1.000
_cell.length_c   1.000
_cell.angle_alpha   90.00
_cell.angle_beta   90.00
_cell.angle_gamma   90.00
#
_symmetry.space_group_name_H-M   'P 1'
#
loop_
_entity.id
_entity.type
_entity.pdbx_description
1 polymer ?
#
loop_
_entity_poly.entity_id
_entity_poly.type
_entity_poly.pdbx_seq_one_letter_code
_entity_poly.pdbx_strand_id
1 'polypeptide(L)'
;MTTREYKADLHVHSSHSNKPTYWALRKFKCPESFTTPQYIYDTARAAGMDHVAITDHNTITGALEIAHLPGVIIGAELTSYFPADGCKVHVVTLGLTESVFQDLSQLRRNIFELVPYLHQKRIPHFLAHPLYAQNDKLTADHIEKLLLLFRVFEVQNGARAQRFNGFTERLIDSLTPARIAQLADRHNLEPIGDQPWLKGKVGGSDDHSGLFIGRTCTVAQRGETPAEFLSAVFNRETTPSGEHGDPLTLAHSLYGIAYRFYREQLTPRTNRSTPFVNALLSKMFDSGRTMTIRERILFLLRKNLPELFERRAGASFEEVLDREARLLLSDSGFLDRIGPETRNRKIFAITSHLANRLIYHYTDKLTRLSLSSGIFNLFQSLSTIGLVHLLISPYYLAYHHQYRGKELMDELDDRLNLGGASRRREKIALFTDTLDEINGVAITIRRLIATARTRGVELTVITSSPKATGLADGVMNFQSLGDFVLPEYPEIRLHFPPVLDVIDYVEREGFTAIHVSTPGTAGLLGLMTAKLMDIPVAGTYHTDIPQYVRDLTNDEMLEKAAWNYMIWFYGQLGEVMVPSASTRRQLVEQGLPEEKTRPLPRWVDVNAYTPAKRDPEFWRRYGVGDEPKLLYVGRVSREKNLELLADAFLRLVECGVHARLVIVGDGPYREAMEERLAGCPVLFTGYLEGEALQACYASADLFVFPSTTDTFGNVVLEAQASGLPVIVSDEGGPQELMISGETGLIVRDIDRDGLAGAMLTMLRDPELMRTMGSNARTFAEHGASLTGDAYSTILRQPSAKAANF
;
A
#
# COMPACT_ATOMS: atom_id res chain seq x y z
N MET A 1 12.79 21.34 -44.76
CA MET A 1 14.17 21.04 -44.32
C MET A 1 14.10 20.85 -42.82
N THR A 2 14.33 19.64 -42.31
CA THR A 2 14.40 19.38 -40.87
C THR A 2 15.69 20.00 -40.34
N THR A 3 15.57 21.08 -39.56
CA THR A 3 16.68 21.68 -38.81
C THR A 3 17.28 20.63 -37.88
N ARG A 4 18.61 20.44 -37.94
CA ARG A 4 19.33 19.52 -37.05
C ARG A 4 19.12 19.95 -35.60
N GLU A 5 18.89 18.97 -34.73
CA GLU A 5 18.82 19.16 -33.29
C GLU A 5 20.15 18.75 -32.63
N TYR A 6 20.54 19.47 -31.59
CA TYR A 6 21.71 19.18 -30.78
C TYR A 6 21.28 18.77 -29.38
N LYS A 7 21.94 17.76 -28.80
CA LYS A 7 21.51 17.16 -27.52
C LYS A 7 22.63 17.14 -26.48
N ALA A 8 22.27 17.38 -25.22
CA ALA A 8 23.15 17.20 -24.09
C ALA A 8 22.38 16.69 -22.87
N ASP A 9 22.91 15.70 -22.17
CA ASP A 9 22.48 15.40 -20.81
C ASP A 9 23.16 16.38 -19.87
N LEU A 10 22.38 17.31 -19.30
CA LEU A 10 22.90 18.43 -18.51
C LEU A 10 23.02 18.14 -17.02
N HIS A 11 22.64 16.94 -16.57
CA HIS A 11 22.63 16.60 -15.16
C HIS A 11 23.10 15.17 -14.96
N VAL A 12 24.42 14.98 -14.77
CA VAL A 12 25.05 13.67 -14.61
C VAL A 12 26.20 13.76 -13.60
N HIS A 13 26.29 12.76 -12.73
CA HIS A 13 27.25 12.73 -11.62
C HIS A 13 28.29 11.63 -11.77
N SER A 14 29.56 12.02 -11.67
CA SER A 14 30.72 11.14 -11.68
C SER A 14 31.14 10.70 -10.28
N SER A 15 32.15 9.83 -10.22
CA SER A 15 32.80 9.37 -9.00
C SER A 15 33.40 10.50 -8.14
N HIS A 16 33.44 11.74 -8.63
CA HIS A 16 33.88 12.90 -7.86
C HIS A 16 32.78 13.54 -7.02
N SER A 17 31.52 13.10 -7.16
CA SER A 17 30.43 13.51 -6.27
C SER A 17 30.52 12.79 -4.92
N ASN A 18 31.24 13.40 -3.98
CA ASN A 18 31.69 12.72 -2.76
C ASN A 18 30.73 12.84 -1.55
N LYS A 19 29.58 13.51 -1.67
CA LYS A 19 28.65 13.70 -0.53
C LYS A 19 27.27 13.11 -0.84
N PRO A 20 26.96 11.89 -0.37
CA PRO A 20 25.72 11.23 -0.71
C PRO A 20 24.51 11.99 -0.20
N THR A 21 23.60 12.31 -1.11
CA THR A 21 22.30 12.92 -0.80
C THR A 21 21.46 11.99 0.10
N TYR A 22 21.49 10.69 -0.16
CA TYR A 22 20.74 9.69 0.62
C TYR A 22 21.37 9.41 2.00
N TRP A 23 20.56 9.47 3.06
CA TRP A 23 21.03 9.26 4.43
C TRP A 23 21.67 7.88 4.64
N ALA A 24 21.10 6.84 4.00
CA ALA A 24 21.57 5.47 4.11
C ALA A 24 23.00 5.34 3.59
N LEU A 25 23.29 5.90 2.41
CA LEU A 25 24.64 5.90 1.82
C LEU A 25 25.66 6.63 2.72
N ARG A 26 25.25 7.74 3.35
CA ARG A 26 26.08 8.46 4.34
C ARG A 26 26.44 7.59 5.54
N LYS A 27 25.47 6.83 6.09
CA LYS A 27 25.71 5.94 7.23
C LYS A 27 26.76 4.88 6.91
N PHE A 28 26.76 4.36 5.68
CA PHE A 28 27.69 3.32 5.23
C PHE A 28 28.98 3.85 4.60
N LYS A 29 29.21 5.18 4.60
CA LYS A 29 30.34 5.83 3.91
C LYS A 29 30.46 5.42 2.43
N CYS A 30 29.33 5.12 1.80
CA CYS A 30 29.26 4.79 0.40
C CYS A 30 29.27 6.10 -0.41
N PRO A 31 30.17 6.27 -1.39
CA PRO A 31 30.12 7.37 -2.36
C PRO A 31 28.76 7.50 -3.04
N GLU A 32 28.47 8.69 -3.54
CA GLU A 32 27.20 8.96 -4.22
C GLU A 32 27.16 8.41 -5.64
N SER A 33 28.29 8.40 -6.33
CA SER A 33 28.48 7.81 -7.64
C SER A 33 29.83 7.09 -7.69
N PHE A 34 29.89 6.03 -8.49
CA PHE A 34 31.11 5.25 -8.79
C PHE A 34 31.42 5.29 -10.29
N THR A 35 30.79 6.21 -11.02
CA THR A 35 30.87 6.25 -12.47
C THR A 35 32.02 7.15 -12.89
N THR A 36 33.02 6.60 -13.59
CA THR A 36 34.16 7.40 -14.02
C THR A 36 33.75 8.43 -15.08
N PRO A 37 34.37 9.62 -15.10
CA PRO A 37 34.10 10.63 -16.13
C PRO A 37 34.22 10.10 -17.57
N GLN A 38 35.22 9.25 -17.84
CA GLN A 38 35.38 8.63 -19.16
C GLN A 38 34.18 7.75 -19.54
N TYR A 39 33.68 6.93 -18.61
CA TYR A 39 32.52 6.10 -18.87
C TYR A 39 31.26 6.93 -19.14
N ILE A 40 31.11 8.07 -18.44
CA ILE A 40 30.02 9.01 -18.70
C ILE A 40 30.09 9.54 -20.13
N TYR A 41 31.27 10.00 -20.55
CA TYR A 41 31.48 10.48 -21.91
C TYR A 41 31.14 9.41 -22.95
N ASP A 42 31.71 8.22 -22.84
CA ASP A 42 31.51 7.15 -23.81
C ASP A 42 30.02 6.74 -23.89
N THR A 43 29.36 6.65 -22.74
CA THR A 43 27.94 6.27 -22.65
C THR A 43 27.03 7.36 -23.21
N ALA A 44 27.27 8.64 -22.87
CA ALA A 44 26.50 9.76 -23.39
C ALA A 44 26.64 9.90 -24.92
N ARG A 45 27.84 9.73 -25.45
CA ARG A 45 28.09 9.72 -26.90
C ARG A 45 27.39 8.54 -27.58
N ALA A 46 27.45 7.35 -27.00
CA ALA A 46 26.73 6.18 -27.51
C ALA A 46 25.20 6.36 -27.46
N ALA A 47 24.68 7.13 -26.49
CA ALA A 47 23.28 7.53 -26.39
C ALA A 47 22.89 8.67 -27.36
N GLY A 48 23.82 9.15 -28.20
CA GLY A 48 23.54 10.16 -29.21
C GLY A 48 23.60 11.61 -28.72
N MET A 49 24.26 11.89 -27.59
CA MET A 49 24.48 13.26 -27.13
C MET A 49 25.57 13.95 -27.96
N ASP A 50 25.30 15.15 -28.48
CA ASP A 50 26.27 15.98 -29.19
C ASP A 50 27.27 16.63 -28.23
N HIS A 51 26.82 16.98 -27.02
CA HIS A 51 27.66 17.51 -25.94
C HIS A 51 27.51 16.68 -24.67
N VAL A 52 28.56 16.65 -23.84
CA VAL A 52 28.60 15.89 -22.59
C VAL A 52 28.89 16.84 -21.44
N ALA A 53 27.95 16.96 -20.50
CA ALA A 53 28.18 17.66 -19.25
C ALA A 53 28.41 16.67 -18.11
N ILE A 54 29.32 17.03 -17.19
CA ILE A 54 29.41 16.42 -15.86
C ILE A 54 29.15 17.54 -14.85
N THR A 55 28.26 17.29 -13.89
CA THR A 55 27.78 18.30 -12.94
C THR A 55 27.90 17.80 -11.51
N ASP A 56 29.10 17.37 -11.13
CA ASP A 56 29.36 16.83 -9.79
C ASP A 56 29.01 17.83 -8.67
N HIS A 57 28.61 17.32 -7.50
CA HIS A 57 28.24 18.16 -6.37
C HIS A 57 29.41 19.01 -5.85
N ASN A 58 29.27 20.33 -5.99
CA ASN A 58 30.21 21.32 -5.47
C ASN A 58 31.67 21.07 -5.88
N THR A 59 31.89 20.48 -7.06
CA THR A 59 33.22 20.30 -7.67
C THR A 59 33.10 20.25 -9.20
N ILE A 60 34.19 20.60 -9.89
CA ILE A 60 34.33 20.45 -11.36
C ILE A 60 35.37 19.40 -11.73
N THR A 61 35.94 18.68 -10.76
CA THR A 61 37.08 17.76 -10.98
C THR A 61 36.75 16.70 -12.04
N GLY A 62 35.59 16.04 -11.96
CA GLY A 62 35.23 15.02 -12.93
C GLY A 62 35.09 15.59 -14.35
N ALA A 63 34.52 16.78 -14.49
CA ALA A 63 34.44 17.46 -15.78
C ALA A 63 35.82 17.86 -16.33
N LEU A 64 36.75 18.29 -15.48
CA LEU A 64 38.11 18.64 -15.89
C LEU A 64 38.93 17.44 -16.39
N GLU A 65 38.72 16.25 -15.83
CA GLU A 65 39.41 15.03 -16.29
C GLU A 65 39.16 14.74 -17.78
N ILE A 66 37.95 15.05 -18.26
CA ILE A 66 37.55 14.82 -19.65
C ILE A 66 37.45 16.10 -20.49
N ALA A 67 37.79 17.27 -19.94
CA ALA A 67 37.65 18.57 -20.63
C ALA A 67 38.42 18.66 -21.97
N HIS A 68 39.43 17.81 -22.16
CA HIS A 68 40.18 17.71 -23.41
C HIS A 68 39.42 16.99 -24.54
N LEU A 69 38.32 16.29 -24.23
CA LEU A 69 37.50 15.56 -25.20
C LEU A 69 36.53 16.50 -25.95
N PRO A 70 36.21 16.22 -27.22
CA PRO A 70 35.30 17.06 -28.01
C PRO A 70 33.89 17.15 -27.41
N GLY A 71 33.31 18.34 -27.42
CA GLY A 71 31.91 18.55 -26.99
C GLY A 71 31.69 18.50 -25.48
N VAL A 72 32.74 18.49 -24.66
CA VAL A 72 32.61 18.50 -23.19
C VAL A 72 32.22 19.88 -22.68
N ILE A 73 31.26 19.91 -21.75
CA ILE A 73 30.81 21.08 -21.01
C ILE A 73 31.27 20.93 -19.56
N ILE A 74 32.10 21.86 -19.09
CA ILE A 74 32.52 21.91 -17.69
C ILE A 74 31.35 22.47 -16.87
N GLY A 75 30.76 21.65 -15.99
CA GLY A 75 29.65 22.03 -15.15
C GLY A 75 29.82 21.59 -13.69
N ALA A 76 28.94 22.10 -12.83
CA ALA A 76 28.85 21.71 -11.42
C ALA A 76 27.42 21.90 -10.89
N GLU A 77 26.96 20.99 -10.04
CA GLU A 77 25.75 21.18 -9.24
C GLU A 77 26.12 21.78 -7.87
N LEU A 78 25.81 23.05 -7.69
CA LEU A 78 26.13 23.80 -6.47
C LEU A 78 24.98 23.65 -5.47
N THR A 79 25.30 23.16 -4.27
CA THR A 79 24.39 23.26 -3.14
C THR A 79 24.40 24.69 -2.62
N SER A 80 23.25 25.36 -2.70
CA SER A 80 23.03 26.70 -2.20
C SER A 80 21.95 26.75 -1.13
N TYR A 81 21.83 27.89 -0.44
CA TYR A 81 21.07 28.01 0.79
C TYR A 81 20.24 29.29 0.81
N PHE A 82 19.02 29.19 1.31
CA PHE A 82 18.30 30.34 1.83
C PHE A 82 18.93 30.74 3.17
N PRO A 83 19.47 31.97 3.30
CA PRO A 83 20.19 32.38 4.51
C PRO A 83 19.30 32.46 5.77
N ALA A 84 17.99 32.68 5.59
CA ALA A 84 17.06 32.86 6.70
C ALA A 84 16.86 31.59 7.55
N ASP A 85 16.83 30.42 6.91
CA ASP A 85 16.46 29.16 7.56
C ASP A 85 17.38 27.98 7.18
N GLY A 86 18.32 28.20 6.27
CA GLY A 86 19.23 27.18 5.76
C GLY A 86 18.54 26.13 4.87
N CYS A 87 17.39 26.44 4.27
CA CYS A 87 16.79 25.58 3.24
C CYS A 87 17.78 25.40 2.07
N LYS A 88 18.05 24.14 1.70
CA LYS A 88 18.98 23.79 0.63
C LYS A 88 18.27 23.70 -0.71
N VAL A 89 18.90 24.25 -1.73
CA VAL A 89 18.51 24.11 -3.15
C VAL A 89 19.74 23.78 -3.97
N HIS A 90 19.56 23.10 -5.10
CA HIS A 90 20.68 22.83 -6.00
C HIS A 90 20.56 23.63 -7.29
N VAL A 91 21.70 24.17 -7.70
CA VAL A 91 21.84 25.02 -8.87
C VAL A 91 22.87 24.40 -9.78
N VAL A 92 22.43 23.93 -10.95
CA VAL A 92 23.36 23.46 -11.97
C VAL A 92 23.90 24.67 -12.71
N THR A 93 25.23 24.72 -12.84
CA THR A 93 25.97 25.78 -13.52
C THR A 93 26.85 25.16 -14.59
N LEU A 94 26.93 25.79 -15.76
CA LEU A 94 27.54 25.21 -16.95
C LEU A 94 28.52 26.19 -17.62
N GLY A 95 29.49 25.65 -18.37
CA GLY A 95 30.48 26.45 -19.09
C GLY A 95 31.50 27.12 -18.17
N LEU A 96 31.89 26.43 -17.10
CA LEU A 96 32.73 26.99 -16.05
C LEU A 96 34.22 26.99 -16.41
N THR A 97 34.93 28.02 -15.94
CA THR A 97 36.39 27.97 -15.76
C THR A 97 36.71 27.72 -14.29
N GLU A 98 37.94 27.31 -13.99
CA GLU A 98 38.40 27.12 -12.61
C GLU A 98 38.30 28.41 -11.78
N SER A 99 38.63 29.56 -12.37
CA SER A 99 38.52 30.86 -11.71
C SER A 99 37.07 31.21 -11.35
N VAL A 100 36.14 31.04 -12.31
CA VAL A 100 34.71 31.27 -12.06
C VAL A 100 34.21 30.32 -10.98
N PHE A 101 34.59 29.04 -11.02
CA PHE A 101 34.18 28.07 -10.02
C PHE A 101 34.67 28.40 -8.60
N GLN A 102 35.84 29.01 -8.45
CA GLN A 102 36.32 29.51 -7.16
C GLN A 102 35.42 30.61 -6.59
N ASP A 103 34.99 31.55 -7.42
CA ASP A 103 34.03 32.59 -7.02
C ASP A 103 32.70 31.95 -6.58
N LEU A 104 32.16 31.04 -7.42
CA LEU A 104 30.89 30.36 -7.14
C LEU A 104 30.96 29.51 -5.85
N SER A 105 32.11 28.91 -5.55
CA SER A 105 32.33 28.14 -4.33
C SER A 105 32.20 28.98 -3.05
N GLN A 106 32.46 30.28 -3.13
CA GLN A 106 32.25 31.22 -2.04
C GLN A 106 30.79 31.70 -1.99
N LEU A 107 30.27 32.16 -3.14
CA LEU A 107 28.93 32.76 -3.25
C LEU A 107 27.79 31.79 -3.00
N ARG A 108 27.98 30.49 -3.27
CA ARG A 108 26.92 29.48 -3.13
C ARG A 108 26.32 29.39 -1.73
N ARG A 109 26.95 29.95 -0.69
CA ARG A 109 26.40 29.96 0.67
C ARG A 109 25.13 30.80 0.81
N ASN A 110 24.83 31.67 -0.15
CA ASN A 110 23.64 32.51 -0.17
C ASN A 110 23.04 32.54 -1.58
N ILE A 111 21.83 32.00 -1.75
CA ILE A 111 21.17 31.96 -3.05
C ILE A 111 20.91 33.36 -3.63
N PHE A 112 20.69 34.35 -2.76
CA PHE A 112 20.46 35.75 -3.15
C PHE A 112 21.72 36.47 -3.62
N GLU A 113 22.92 35.90 -3.39
CA GLU A 113 24.18 36.40 -3.95
C GLU A 113 24.58 35.60 -5.19
N LEU A 114 24.42 34.27 -5.14
CA LEU A 114 24.80 33.36 -6.20
C LEU A 114 24.07 33.65 -7.52
N VAL A 115 22.73 33.70 -7.49
CA VAL A 115 21.93 33.78 -8.72
C VAL A 115 22.10 35.12 -9.45
N PRO A 116 22.09 36.28 -8.77
CA PRO A 116 22.42 37.55 -9.41
C PRO A 116 23.82 37.56 -10.04
N TYR A 117 24.84 37.00 -9.38
CA TYR A 117 26.19 36.89 -9.94
C TYR A 117 26.20 36.06 -11.23
N LEU A 118 25.57 34.88 -11.21
CA LEU A 118 25.45 34.02 -12.39
C LEU A 118 24.77 34.75 -13.56
N HIS A 119 23.69 35.49 -13.28
CA HIS A 119 23.00 36.27 -14.31
C HIS A 119 23.87 37.40 -14.86
N GLN A 120 24.51 38.20 -14.00
CA GLN A 120 25.37 39.31 -14.39
C GLN A 120 26.56 38.86 -15.24
N LYS A 121 27.17 37.72 -14.88
CA LYS A 121 28.29 37.12 -15.62
C LYS A 121 27.85 36.32 -16.85
N ARG A 122 26.55 36.25 -17.12
CA ARG A 122 25.95 35.46 -18.21
C ARG A 122 26.35 33.98 -18.19
N ILE A 123 26.51 33.41 -16.99
CA ILE A 123 26.84 32.00 -16.81
C ILE A 123 25.53 31.20 -16.97
N PRO A 124 25.43 30.25 -17.91
CA PRO A 124 24.27 29.38 -18.04
C PRO A 124 24.05 28.55 -16.77
N HIS A 125 22.82 28.60 -16.24
CA HIS A 125 22.46 27.92 -15.01
C HIS A 125 20.95 27.62 -14.98
N PHE A 126 20.57 26.64 -14.19
CA PHE A 126 19.16 26.30 -13.95
C PHE A 126 18.96 25.76 -12.53
N LEU A 127 17.72 25.84 -12.06
CA LEU A 127 17.31 25.20 -10.81
C LEU A 127 17.09 23.71 -11.07
N ALA A 128 17.87 22.85 -10.42
CA ALA A 128 17.71 21.39 -10.49
C ALA A 128 16.57 20.94 -9.56
N HIS A 129 15.86 19.87 -9.98
CA HIS A 129 14.76 19.21 -9.26
C HIS A 129 13.95 20.14 -8.32
N PRO A 130 13.25 21.17 -8.85
CA PRO A 130 12.73 22.30 -8.06
C PRO A 130 11.86 21.96 -6.84
N LEU A 131 11.16 20.82 -6.89
CA LEU A 131 10.23 20.37 -5.85
C LEU A 131 10.85 19.37 -4.87
N TYR A 132 12.15 19.08 -4.97
CA TYR A 132 12.82 18.10 -4.13
C TYR A 132 13.46 18.74 -2.89
N ALA A 133 12.96 18.38 -1.71
CA ALA A 133 13.46 18.90 -0.44
C ALA A 133 14.79 18.22 -0.03
N GLN A 134 15.89 18.96 -0.16
CA GLN A 134 17.25 18.47 0.12
C GLN A 134 17.58 18.25 1.61
N ASN A 135 16.90 19.00 2.47
CA ASN A 135 17.06 18.94 3.93
C ASN A 135 15.74 19.19 4.66
N ASP A 136 14.62 18.86 4.02
CA ASP A 136 13.27 18.87 4.60
C ASP A 136 12.77 20.24 5.06
N LYS A 137 13.38 21.33 4.54
CA LYS A 137 13.01 22.72 4.81
C LYS A 137 12.34 23.44 3.64
N LEU A 138 12.19 22.77 2.50
CA LEU A 138 11.59 23.35 1.30
C LEU A 138 10.09 23.62 1.54
N THR A 139 9.64 24.83 1.23
CA THR A 139 8.25 25.28 1.45
C THR A 139 7.73 26.00 0.20
N ALA A 140 6.42 26.24 0.13
CA ALA A 140 5.83 27.00 -0.97
C ALA A 140 6.46 28.40 -1.12
N ASP A 141 6.77 29.08 -0.01
CA ASP A 141 7.46 30.38 -0.02
C ASP A 141 8.86 30.31 -0.64
N HIS A 142 9.59 29.21 -0.42
CA HIS A 142 10.88 29.01 -1.08
C HIS A 142 10.70 28.87 -2.59
N ILE A 143 9.74 28.07 -3.04
CA ILE A 143 9.44 27.90 -4.46
C ILE A 143 9.05 29.24 -5.08
N GLU A 144 8.14 30.00 -4.46
CA GLU A 144 7.73 31.33 -4.93
C GLU A 144 8.94 32.29 -5.10
N LYS A 145 9.90 32.30 -4.17
CA LYS A 145 11.16 33.06 -4.31
C LYS A 145 12.04 32.55 -5.44
N LEU A 146 12.14 31.23 -5.62
CA LEU A 146 12.90 30.64 -6.73
C LEU A 146 12.30 31.00 -8.08
N LEU A 147 10.96 31.13 -8.19
CA LEU A 147 10.29 31.63 -9.38
C LEU A 147 10.65 33.10 -9.69
N LEU A 148 11.09 33.89 -8.72
CA LEU A 148 11.60 35.25 -8.96
C LEU A 148 13.07 35.25 -9.35
N LEU A 149 13.88 34.36 -8.77
CA LEU A 149 15.33 34.30 -8.98
C LEU A 149 15.74 33.60 -10.29
N PHE A 150 15.08 32.50 -10.66
CA PHE A 150 15.53 31.64 -11.74
C PHE A 150 14.82 31.94 -13.06
N ARG A 151 15.59 31.91 -14.16
CA ARG A 151 15.08 32.03 -15.52
C ARG A 151 14.92 30.70 -16.24
N VAL A 152 15.60 29.65 -15.78
CA VAL A 152 15.62 28.31 -16.39
C VAL A 152 15.42 27.27 -15.29
N PHE A 153 14.56 26.29 -15.56
CA PHE A 153 14.20 25.23 -14.62
C PHE A 153 14.41 23.86 -15.27
N GLU A 154 14.91 22.92 -14.47
CA GLU A 154 14.83 21.50 -14.83
C GLU A 154 13.37 21.04 -14.67
N VAL A 155 12.67 20.91 -15.79
CA VAL A 155 11.27 20.45 -15.82
C VAL A 155 11.15 18.96 -16.07
N GLN A 156 12.22 18.35 -16.59
CA GLN A 156 12.28 16.92 -16.84
C GLN A 156 13.56 16.33 -16.26
N ASN A 157 13.46 15.87 -15.02
CA ASN A 157 14.53 15.13 -14.35
C ASN A 157 14.27 13.61 -14.50
N GLY A 158 15.26 12.90 -15.03
CA GLY A 158 15.20 11.45 -15.31
C GLY A 158 15.20 10.54 -14.08
N ALA A 159 15.50 11.07 -12.90
CA ALA A 159 15.38 10.38 -11.63
C ALA A 159 14.04 10.66 -10.91
N ARG A 160 13.21 11.58 -11.40
CA ARG A 160 11.94 11.99 -10.78
C ARG A 160 10.72 11.47 -11.53
N ALA A 161 9.70 11.07 -10.76
CA ALA A 161 8.41 10.65 -11.30
C ALA A 161 7.73 11.73 -12.14
N GLN A 162 7.00 11.32 -13.18
CA GLN A 162 6.27 12.20 -14.10
C GLN A 162 5.39 13.23 -13.39
N ARG A 163 4.79 12.88 -12.24
CA ARG A 163 3.97 13.81 -11.44
C ARG A 163 4.70 15.09 -11.04
N PHE A 164 5.98 15.00 -10.66
CA PHE A 164 6.77 16.19 -10.28
C PHE A 164 7.21 16.99 -11.51
N ASN A 165 7.66 16.29 -12.55
CA ASN A 165 8.06 16.91 -13.81
C ASN A 165 6.88 17.70 -14.42
N GLY A 166 5.72 17.04 -14.56
CA GLY A 166 4.51 17.66 -15.07
C GLY A 166 3.94 18.76 -14.16
N PHE A 167 4.07 18.65 -12.83
CA PHE A 167 3.70 19.75 -11.93
C PHE A 167 4.61 20.96 -12.09
N THR A 168 5.93 20.75 -12.15
CA THR A 168 6.92 21.82 -12.35
C THR A 168 6.66 22.56 -13.66
N GLU A 169 6.38 21.82 -14.74
CA GLU A 169 6.02 22.41 -16.03
C GLU A 169 4.74 23.26 -15.96
N ARG A 170 3.64 22.71 -15.39
CA ARG A 170 2.40 23.49 -15.20
C ARG A 170 2.61 24.72 -14.33
N LEU A 171 3.40 24.60 -13.27
CA LEU A 171 3.71 25.69 -12.35
C LEU A 171 4.36 26.86 -13.11
N ILE A 172 5.42 26.60 -13.88
CA ILE A 172 6.13 27.65 -14.60
C ILE A 172 5.33 28.20 -15.79
N ASP A 173 4.54 27.35 -16.47
CA ASP A 173 3.70 27.77 -17.60
C ASP A 173 2.50 28.61 -17.14
N SER A 174 2.12 28.53 -15.86
CA SER A 174 1.06 29.35 -15.27
C SER A 174 1.46 30.80 -14.98
N LEU A 175 2.74 31.15 -15.12
CA LEU A 175 3.25 32.46 -14.73
C LEU A 175 2.83 33.53 -15.73
N THR A 176 2.33 34.65 -15.20
CA THR A 176 1.97 35.85 -15.96
C THR A 176 2.73 37.06 -15.41
N PRO A 177 2.82 38.18 -16.15
CA PRO A 177 3.41 39.41 -15.62
C PRO A 177 2.77 39.85 -14.29
N ALA A 178 1.44 39.80 -14.21
CA ALA A 178 0.70 40.14 -12.99
C ALA A 178 1.04 39.22 -11.82
N ARG A 179 1.20 37.92 -12.09
CA ARG A 179 1.56 36.94 -11.08
C ARG A 179 2.98 37.14 -10.54
N ILE A 180 3.94 37.40 -11.41
CA ILE A 180 5.31 37.71 -10.99
C ILE A 180 5.33 38.99 -10.14
N ALA A 181 4.59 40.03 -10.53
CA ALA A 181 4.49 41.25 -9.73
C ALA A 181 3.94 40.99 -8.32
N GLN A 182 2.86 40.20 -8.21
CA GLN A 182 2.30 39.79 -6.91
C GLN A 182 3.31 39.02 -6.04
N LEU A 183 4.05 38.09 -6.65
CA LEU A 183 5.10 37.34 -5.93
C LEU A 183 6.24 38.26 -5.49
N ALA A 184 6.67 39.19 -6.34
CA ALA A 184 7.72 40.15 -6.04
C ALA A 184 7.34 41.05 -4.86
N ASP A 185 6.11 41.57 -4.85
CA ASP A 185 5.57 42.37 -3.75
C ASP A 185 5.47 41.57 -2.45
N ARG A 186 4.94 40.33 -2.53
CA ARG A 186 4.78 39.45 -1.37
C ARG A 186 6.10 39.12 -0.68
N HIS A 187 7.15 38.87 -1.46
CA HIS A 187 8.45 38.44 -0.95
C HIS A 187 9.46 39.59 -0.83
N ASN A 188 9.07 40.81 -1.21
CA ASN A 188 9.96 41.98 -1.31
C ASN A 188 11.27 41.65 -2.04
N LEU A 189 11.14 41.04 -3.23
CA LEU A 189 12.26 40.51 -3.99
C LEU A 189 12.09 40.87 -5.47
N GLU A 190 13.07 41.58 -6.04
CA GLU A 190 13.05 41.92 -7.45
C GLU A 190 13.28 40.68 -8.34
N PRO A 191 12.42 40.46 -9.36
CA PRO A 191 12.58 39.33 -10.26
C PRO A 191 13.77 39.51 -11.21
N ILE A 192 14.47 38.42 -11.53
CA ILE A 192 15.66 38.46 -12.37
C ILE A 192 15.32 38.36 -13.87
N GLY A 193 15.80 39.37 -14.63
CA GLY A 193 15.71 39.47 -16.09
C GLY A 193 14.47 40.19 -16.61
N ASP A 194 14.45 40.51 -17.91
CA ASP A 194 13.45 41.42 -18.50
C ASP A 194 12.04 40.85 -18.65
N GLN A 195 11.95 39.51 -18.76
CA GLN A 195 10.68 38.78 -18.91
C GLN A 195 10.69 37.60 -17.93
N PRO A 196 10.52 37.86 -16.63
CA PRO A 196 10.67 36.85 -15.59
C PRO A 196 9.53 35.83 -15.59
N TRP A 197 8.37 36.11 -16.18
CA TRP A 197 7.29 35.13 -16.32
C TRP A 197 7.56 34.08 -17.40
N LEU A 198 8.50 34.33 -18.34
CA LEU A 198 8.89 33.35 -19.35
C LEU A 198 10.09 32.55 -18.88
N LYS A 199 9.86 31.27 -18.57
CA LYS A 199 10.88 30.34 -18.05
C LYS A 199 11.43 29.44 -19.16
N GLY A 200 12.74 29.24 -19.15
CA GLY A 200 13.41 28.22 -19.97
C GLY A 200 13.26 26.84 -19.35
N LYS A 201 13.29 25.82 -20.21
CA LYS A 201 13.05 24.43 -19.85
C LYS A 201 14.27 23.59 -20.24
N VAL A 202 14.79 22.82 -19.30
CA VAL A 202 15.86 21.85 -19.53
C VAL A 202 15.50 20.49 -18.94
N GLY A 203 16.22 19.47 -19.39
CA GLY A 203 16.15 18.12 -18.84
C GLY A 203 17.54 17.47 -18.72
N GLY A 204 17.64 16.52 -17.80
CA GLY A 204 18.84 15.75 -17.53
C GLY A 204 18.50 14.44 -16.82
N SER A 205 19.37 13.46 -16.91
CA SER A 205 19.11 12.13 -16.33
C SER A 205 19.17 12.11 -14.80
N ASP A 206 19.94 13.03 -14.20
CA ASP A 206 20.27 13.04 -12.77
C ASP A 206 20.86 11.68 -12.34
N ASP A 207 21.68 11.10 -13.21
CA ASP A 207 22.22 9.76 -13.02
C ASP A 207 23.49 9.78 -12.15
N HIS A 208 23.47 8.94 -11.12
CA HIS A 208 24.61 8.68 -10.23
C HIS A 208 25.15 7.23 -10.37
N SER A 209 24.54 6.40 -11.21
CA SER A 209 24.74 4.94 -11.21
C SER A 209 25.50 4.41 -12.43
N GLY A 210 25.57 5.23 -13.48
CA GLY A 210 26.02 4.90 -14.81
C GLY A 210 24.99 4.18 -15.67
N LEU A 211 23.75 4.01 -15.21
CA LEU A 211 22.75 3.17 -15.89
C LEU A 211 21.82 3.95 -16.82
N PHE A 212 21.59 5.23 -16.54
CA PHE A 212 20.55 6.03 -17.21
C PHE A 212 21.08 7.27 -17.93
N ILE A 213 22.40 7.38 -18.08
CA ILE A 213 23.08 8.48 -18.77
C ILE A 213 22.51 8.65 -20.19
N GLY A 214 22.08 9.87 -20.53
CA GLY A 214 21.54 10.20 -21.85
C GLY A 214 20.09 9.77 -22.08
N ARG A 215 19.43 9.09 -21.12
CA ARG A 215 18.01 8.70 -21.22
C ARG A 215 17.08 9.91 -21.17
N THR A 216 17.52 10.97 -20.48
CA THR A 216 16.87 12.28 -20.42
C THR A 216 17.89 13.33 -20.78
N CYS A 217 17.51 14.30 -21.60
CA CYS A 217 18.44 15.29 -22.14
C CYS A 217 17.74 16.62 -22.41
N THR A 218 18.55 17.62 -22.73
CA THR A 218 18.15 18.92 -23.24
C THR A 218 18.46 19.00 -24.73
N VAL A 219 17.52 19.54 -25.50
CA VAL A 219 17.61 19.69 -26.96
C VAL A 219 17.60 21.17 -27.34
N ALA A 220 18.41 21.53 -28.33
CA ALA A 220 18.47 22.87 -28.91
C ALA A 220 18.53 22.81 -30.44
N GLN A 221 17.93 23.80 -31.11
CA GLN A 221 18.03 23.95 -32.59
C GLN A 221 19.34 24.61 -33.04
N ARG A 222 20.02 25.30 -32.12
CA ARG A 222 21.34 25.93 -32.31
C ARG A 222 22.25 25.42 -31.19
N GLY A 223 23.40 24.89 -31.56
CA GLY A 223 24.29 24.25 -30.60
C GLY A 223 25.33 23.36 -31.24
N GLU A 224 25.90 23.74 -32.39
CA GLU A 224 26.94 22.92 -33.02
C GLU A 224 28.19 22.87 -32.14
N THR A 225 28.49 23.98 -31.48
CA THR A 225 29.55 24.08 -30.48
C THR A 225 28.98 24.11 -29.06
N PRO A 226 29.75 23.72 -28.03
CA PRO A 226 29.33 23.87 -26.63
C PRO A 226 28.90 25.31 -26.30
N ALA A 227 29.61 26.32 -26.82
CA ALA A 227 29.30 27.72 -26.57
C ALA A 227 27.93 28.15 -27.13
N GLU A 228 27.58 27.69 -28.34
CA GLU A 228 26.26 27.93 -28.93
C GLU A 228 25.16 27.24 -28.14
N PHE A 229 25.38 25.99 -27.73
CA PHE A 229 24.42 25.21 -26.96
C PHE A 229 24.15 25.86 -25.60
N LEU A 230 25.21 26.29 -24.92
CA LEU A 230 25.14 27.01 -23.65
C LEU A 230 24.43 28.37 -23.77
N SER A 231 24.62 29.07 -24.88
CA SER A 231 23.88 30.30 -25.20
C SER A 231 22.39 30.02 -25.36
N ALA A 232 22.02 28.92 -26.04
CA ALA A 232 20.62 28.50 -26.16
C ALA A 232 19.99 28.22 -24.79
N VAL A 233 20.70 27.54 -23.89
CA VAL A 233 20.25 27.32 -22.50
C VAL A 233 20.01 28.67 -21.79
N PHE A 234 20.99 29.58 -21.81
CA PHE A 234 20.88 30.88 -21.15
C PHE A 234 19.73 31.75 -21.71
N ASN A 235 19.49 31.68 -23.02
CA ASN A 235 18.47 32.45 -23.71
C ASN A 235 17.06 31.83 -23.65
N ARG A 236 16.92 30.63 -23.04
CA ARG A 236 15.66 29.87 -22.92
C ARG A 236 15.16 29.31 -24.26
N GLU A 237 16.09 28.92 -25.13
CA GLU A 237 15.83 28.38 -26.48
C GLU A 237 15.98 26.85 -26.54
N THR A 238 15.74 26.17 -25.42
CA THR A 238 15.88 24.72 -25.27
C THR A 238 14.58 24.05 -24.88
N THR A 239 14.49 22.76 -25.17
CA THR A 239 13.39 21.90 -24.75
C THR A 239 13.92 20.62 -24.10
N PRO A 240 13.30 20.12 -23.01
CA PRO A 240 13.61 18.81 -22.46
C PRO A 240 13.18 17.70 -23.44
N SER A 241 13.84 16.54 -23.38
CA SER A 241 13.45 15.34 -24.11
C SER A 241 13.92 14.08 -23.38
N GLY A 242 13.20 12.98 -23.56
CA GLY A 242 13.56 11.67 -23.01
C GLY A 242 12.47 11.10 -22.12
N GLU A 243 12.85 10.15 -21.27
CA GLU A 243 11.90 9.47 -20.37
C GLU A 243 11.82 10.18 -19.01
N HIS A 244 10.79 9.88 -18.21
CA HIS A 244 10.74 10.29 -16.81
C HIS A 244 11.34 9.21 -15.92
N GLY A 245 11.73 9.58 -14.71
CA GLY A 245 12.04 8.61 -13.67
C GLY A 245 10.80 7.88 -13.17
N ASP A 246 11.04 6.77 -12.50
CA ASP A 246 10.04 6.01 -11.75
C ASP A 246 10.70 5.39 -10.51
N PRO A 247 9.93 4.81 -9.56
CA PRO A 247 10.51 4.14 -8.41
C PRO A 247 11.51 3.04 -8.77
N LEU A 248 11.29 2.32 -9.88
CA LEU A 248 12.19 1.26 -10.32
C LEU A 248 13.56 1.81 -10.75
N THR A 249 13.57 2.89 -11.51
CA THR A 249 14.78 3.60 -11.96
C THR A 249 15.62 4.01 -10.75
N LEU A 250 15.00 4.65 -9.75
CA LEU A 250 15.68 5.07 -8.53
C LEU A 250 16.19 3.86 -7.71
N ALA A 251 15.37 2.82 -7.54
CA ALA A 251 15.79 1.60 -6.83
C ALA A 251 17.00 0.94 -7.49
N HIS A 252 17.02 0.86 -8.83
CA HIS A 252 18.13 0.25 -9.55
C HIS A 252 19.37 1.13 -9.57
N SER A 253 19.24 2.46 -9.56
CA SER A 253 20.38 3.35 -9.31
C SER A 253 21.03 3.05 -7.97
N LEU A 254 20.22 2.90 -6.91
CA LEU A 254 20.70 2.53 -5.57
C LEU A 254 21.36 1.15 -5.54
N TYR A 255 20.77 0.15 -6.21
CA TYR A 255 21.41 -1.17 -6.36
C TYR A 255 22.71 -1.11 -7.14
N GLY A 256 22.79 -0.29 -8.20
CA GLY A 256 23.99 -0.09 -8.99
C GLY A 256 25.12 0.49 -8.15
N ILE A 257 24.83 1.51 -7.34
CA ILE A 257 25.77 2.11 -6.39
C ILE A 257 26.23 1.07 -5.36
N ALA A 258 25.30 0.33 -4.74
CA ALA A 258 25.62 -0.69 -3.75
C ALA A 258 26.46 -1.84 -4.33
N TYR A 259 26.16 -2.27 -5.55
CA TYR A 259 26.91 -3.30 -6.28
C TYR A 259 28.35 -2.87 -6.53
N ARG A 260 28.58 -1.63 -6.99
CA ARG A 260 29.93 -1.10 -7.23
C ARG A 260 30.70 -0.93 -5.91
N PHE A 261 30.06 -0.41 -4.87
CA PHE A 261 30.66 -0.33 -3.52
C PHE A 261 31.14 -1.71 -3.03
N TYR A 262 30.30 -2.73 -3.15
CA TYR A 262 30.65 -4.10 -2.78
C TYR A 262 31.87 -4.60 -3.58
N ARG A 263 31.92 -4.32 -4.89
CA ARG A 263 32.98 -4.74 -5.80
C ARG A 263 34.30 -3.99 -5.69
N GLU A 264 34.33 -2.79 -5.12
CA GLU A 264 35.57 -2.04 -4.97
C GLU A 264 36.16 -2.19 -3.57
N GLN A 265 35.33 -2.25 -2.52
CA GLN A 265 35.81 -2.23 -1.13
C GLN A 265 35.92 -3.61 -0.45
N LEU A 266 35.17 -4.64 -0.89
CA LEU A 266 35.11 -5.93 -0.17
C LEU A 266 35.85 -7.09 -0.86
N THR A 267 36.32 -6.86 -2.08
CA THR A 267 36.80 -7.87 -3.03
C THR A 267 38.15 -8.54 -2.71
N PRO A 268 39.03 -8.04 -1.81
CA PRO A 268 40.23 -8.80 -1.48
C PRO A 268 40.00 -10.03 -0.58
N ARG A 269 38.81 -10.22 0.04
CA ARG A 269 38.63 -11.27 1.08
C ARG A 269 37.48 -12.28 0.92
N THR A 270 36.43 -12.02 0.12
CA THR A 270 35.16 -12.78 0.22
C THR A 270 34.79 -13.65 -1.00
N ASN A 271 35.68 -13.81 -1.98
CA ASN A 271 35.39 -14.39 -3.29
C ASN A 271 35.10 -15.92 -3.32
N ARG A 272 34.52 -16.52 -2.26
CA ARG A 272 34.26 -17.97 -2.17
C ARG A 272 32.82 -18.40 -1.84
N SER A 273 31.92 -17.54 -1.32
CA SER A 273 30.60 -18.00 -0.82
C SER A 273 29.39 -17.85 -1.76
N THR A 274 29.35 -16.90 -2.72
CA THR A 274 28.12 -16.62 -3.52
C THR A 274 28.31 -16.40 -5.04
N PRO A 275 28.78 -17.39 -5.82
CA PRO A 275 29.04 -17.24 -7.26
C PRO A 275 27.81 -16.93 -8.13
N PHE A 276 26.63 -17.47 -7.81
CA PHE A 276 25.43 -17.31 -8.63
C PHE A 276 24.79 -15.94 -8.43
N VAL A 277 24.82 -15.41 -7.20
CA VAL A 277 24.45 -14.01 -6.93
C VAL A 277 25.33 -13.06 -7.76
N ASN A 278 26.65 -13.28 -7.76
CA ASN A 278 27.57 -12.44 -8.54
C ASN A 278 27.32 -12.53 -10.06
N ALA A 279 27.03 -13.74 -10.57
CA ALA A 279 26.66 -13.91 -11.98
C ALA A 279 25.37 -13.16 -12.33
N LEU A 280 24.36 -13.20 -11.45
CA LEU A 280 23.10 -12.49 -11.62
C LEU A 280 23.30 -10.98 -11.62
N LEU A 281 24.01 -10.43 -10.62
CA LEU A 281 24.31 -9.00 -10.54
C LEU A 281 25.12 -8.51 -11.74
N SER A 282 26.07 -9.31 -12.23
CA SER A 282 26.84 -8.95 -13.43
C SER A 282 25.94 -8.91 -14.67
N LYS A 283 25.00 -9.85 -14.82
CA LYS A 283 24.01 -9.83 -15.92
C LYS A 283 23.07 -8.62 -15.83
N MET A 284 22.78 -8.13 -14.62
CA MET A 284 21.90 -6.98 -14.37
C MET A 284 22.60 -5.64 -14.62
N PHE A 285 23.84 -5.46 -14.16
CA PHE A 285 24.52 -4.17 -14.08
C PHE A 285 25.72 -4.01 -15.04
N ASP A 286 26.43 -5.08 -15.39
CA ASP A 286 27.61 -5.05 -16.28
C ASP A 286 27.23 -5.41 -17.73
N SER A 287 26.57 -4.50 -18.43
CA SER A 287 26.32 -4.65 -19.87
C SER A 287 27.64 -4.56 -20.66
N GLY A 288 28.21 -5.71 -21.03
CA GLY A 288 29.39 -5.81 -21.91
C GLY A 288 30.51 -6.76 -21.44
N ARG A 289 30.46 -7.27 -20.20
CA ARG A 289 31.48 -8.20 -19.69
C ARG A 289 31.10 -9.65 -19.95
N THR A 290 31.91 -10.37 -20.73
CA THR A 290 31.81 -11.82 -20.87
C THR A 290 32.45 -12.51 -19.66
N MET A 291 31.76 -13.51 -19.09
CA MET A 291 32.34 -14.33 -18.02
C MET A 291 33.66 -14.94 -18.48
N THR A 292 34.67 -14.92 -17.61
CA THR A 292 35.95 -15.59 -17.89
C THR A 292 35.74 -17.10 -18.03
N ILE A 293 36.61 -17.78 -18.78
CA ILE A 293 36.54 -19.23 -19.00
C ILE A 293 36.51 -20.00 -17.66
N ARG A 294 37.26 -19.52 -16.67
CA ARG A 294 37.29 -20.10 -15.31
C ARG A 294 35.95 -19.95 -14.59
N GLU A 295 35.31 -18.79 -14.67
CA GLU A 295 33.99 -18.55 -14.10
C GLU A 295 32.93 -19.41 -14.79
N ARG A 296 32.98 -19.54 -16.13
CA ARG A 296 32.09 -20.42 -16.89
C ARG A 296 32.21 -21.89 -16.47
N ILE A 297 33.45 -22.38 -16.28
CA ILE A 297 33.70 -23.77 -15.84
C ILE A 297 33.22 -23.97 -14.40
N LEU A 298 33.52 -23.06 -13.48
CA LEU A 298 33.06 -23.15 -12.08
C LEU A 298 31.54 -23.11 -11.97
N PHE A 299 30.92 -22.26 -12.80
CA PHE A 299 29.47 -22.13 -12.93
C PHE A 299 28.83 -23.42 -13.44
N LEU A 300 29.38 -24.04 -14.49
CA LEU A 300 28.91 -25.32 -15.05
C LEU A 300 29.08 -26.49 -14.06
N LEU A 301 30.24 -26.57 -13.38
CA LEU A 301 30.51 -27.59 -12.37
C LEU A 301 29.56 -27.48 -11.18
N ARG A 302 29.33 -26.26 -10.67
CA ARG A 302 28.40 -26.05 -9.56
C ARG A 302 26.96 -26.21 -9.98
N LYS A 303 26.57 -25.80 -11.20
CA LYS A 303 25.19 -25.93 -11.73
C LYS A 303 24.70 -27.38 -11.78
N ASN A 304 25.59 -28.35 -11.94
CA ASN A 304 25.25 -29.77 -12.10
C ASN A 304 25.46 -30.61 -10.82
N LEU A 305 25.79 -30.01 -9.68
CA LEU A 305 25.88 -30.73 -8.40
C LEU A 305 24.48 -31.19 -7.93
N PRO A 306 24.30 -32.46 -7.51
CA PRO A 306 23.00 -33.00 -7.08
C PRO A 306 22.48 -32.34 -5.79
N GLU A 307 21.16 -32.11 -5.73
CA GLU A 307 20.43 -31.43 -4.63
C GLU A 307 20.64 -32.07 -3.24
N LEU A 308 21.01 -33.36 -3.20
CA LEU A 308 21.18 -34.15 -1.97
C LEU A 308 22.21 -33.58 -0.98
N PHE A 309 23.11 -32.68 -1.41
CA PHE A 309 24.11 -32.07 -0.53
C PHE A 309 23.65 -30.78 0.18
N GLU A 310 22.52 -30.18 -0.21
CA GLU A 310 22.13 -28.82 0.23
C GLU A 310 20.98 -28.75 1.24
N ARG A 311 20.34 -29.89 1.58
CA ARG A 311 19.40 -29.99 2.72
C ARG A 311 20.12 -30.09 4.08
N ARG A 312 21.13 -29.25 4.33
CA ARG A 312 21.71 -29.12 5.67
C ARG A 312 20.81 -28.24 6.53
N ALA A 313 20.36 -28.76 7.66
CA ALA A 313 19.83 -27.92 8.73
C ALA A 313 20.97 -26.97 9.18
N GLY A 314 20.80 -25.66 8.97
CA GLY A 314 21.78 -24.64 9.39
C GLY A 314 22.50 -23.85 8.28
N ALA A 315 22.01 -23.84 7.03
CA ALA A 315 22.57 -22.98 5.97
C ALA A 315 22.44 -21.47 6.31
N SER A 316 23.46 -20.67 5.94
CA SER A 316 23.44 -19.21 6.16
C SER A 316 22.50 -18.50 5.17
N PHE A 317 22.17 -17.23 5.45
CA PHE A 317 21.35 -16.41 4.54
C PHE A 317 21.97 -16.32 3.14
N GLU A 318 23.28 -16.12 3.06
CA GLU A 318 24.02 -16.01 1.81
C GLU A 318 24.00 -17.31 1.00
N GLU A 319 24.10 -18.48 1.66
CA GLU A 319 24.04 -19.79 1.01
C GLU A 319 22.65 -20.05 0.42
N VAL A 320 21.59 -19.71 1.16
CA VAL A 320 20.20 -19.82 0.69
C VAL A 320 19.96 -18.87 -0.49
N LEU A 321 20.40 -17.62 -0.39
CA LEU A 321 20.30 -16.62 -1.45
C LEU A 321 21.03 -17.09 -2.74
N ASP A 322 22.25 -17.63 -2.61
CA ASP A 322 23.02 -18.13 -3.75
C ASP A 322 22.38 -19.36 -4.41
N ARG A 323 21.77 -20.23 -3.61
CA ARG A 323 20.98 -21.36 -4.11
C ARG A 323 19.77 -20.90 -4.91
N GLU A 324 18.96 -19.98 -4.38
CA GLU A 324 17.79 -19.48 -5.13
C GLU A 324 18.23 -18.73 -6.40
N ALA A 325 19.35 -17.99 -6.37
CA ALA A 325 19.92 -17.38 -7.56
C ALA A 325 20.36 -18.42 -8.62
N ARG A 326 20.93 -19.56 -8.20
CA ARG A 326 21.26 -20.68 -9.09
C ARG A 326 20.02 -21.27 -9.76
N LEU A 327 18.96 -21.50 -8.99
CA LEU A 327 17.69 -22.02 -9.51
C LEU A 327 17.11 -21.07 -10.55
N LEU A 328 17.08 -19.77 -10.24
CA LEU A 328 16.60 -18.74 -11.15
C LEU A 328 17.39 -18.66 -12.47
N LEU A 329 18.73 -18.70 -12.39
CA LEU A 329 19.59 -18.71 -13.58
C LEU A 329 19.46 -19.99 -14.41
N SER A 330 18.87 -21.04 -13.84
CA SER A 330 18.62 -22.31 -14.51
C SER A 330 17.21 -22.42 -15.10
N ASP A 331 16.28 -21.54 -14.71
CA ASP A 331 14.92 -21.46 -15.26
C ASP A 331 14.89 -20.60 -16.54
N SER A 332 15.15 -21.24 -17.68
CA SER A 332 15.06 -20.57 -18.99
C SER A 332 13.65 -20.06 -19.27
N GLY A 333 12.61 -20.76 -18.81
CA GLY A 333 11.22 -20.37 -19.02
C GLY A 333 10.84 -19.09 -18.26
N PHE A 334 11.36 -18.86 -17.06
CA PHE A 334 11.22 -17.57 -16.37
C PHE A 334 11.96 -16.46 -17.11
N LEU A 335 13.23 -16.68 -17.47
CA LEU A 335 14.04 -15.66 -18.15
C LEU A 335 13.48 -15.27 -19.53
N ASP A 336 12.89 -16.21 -20.25
CA ASP A 336 12.24 -15.97 -21.55
C ASP A 336 10.87 -15.28 -21.40
N ARG A 337 10.12 -15.56 -20.31
CA ARG A 337 8.83 -14.92 -20.00
C ARG A 337 8.93 -13.45 -19.61
N ILE A 338 10.08 -12.97 -19.14
CA ILE A 338 10.29 -11.54 -18.83
C ILE A 338 10.37 -10.68 -20.12
N GLY A 339 10.25 -11.29 -21.31
CA GLY A 339 9.91 -10.59 -22.56
C GLY A 339 10.88 -9.48 -23.00
N PRO A 340 10.49 -8.66 -23.99
CA PRO A 340 11.23 -7.45 -24.40
C PRO A 340 10.95 -6.26 -23.45
N GLU A 341 10.71 -6.50 -22.16
CA GLU A 341 10.49 -5.41 -21.20
C GLU A 341 11.76 -4.58 -20.97
N THR A 342 11.58 -3.34 -20.51
CA THR A 342 12.68 -2.42 -20.16
C THR A 342 13.64 -3.07 -19.17
N ARG A 343 14.92 -2.69 -19.20
CA ARG A 343 15.96 -3.21 -18.29
C ARG A 343 15.52 -3.16 -16.82
N ASN A 344 14.80 -2.12 -16.43
CA ASN A 344 14.29 -1.95 -15.08
C ASN A 344 13.27 -3.03 -14.70
N ARG A 345 12.28 -3.29 -15.55
CA ARG A 345 11.27 -4.32 -15.26
C ARG A 345 11.88 -5.71 -15.12
N LYS A 346 12.92 -6.01 -15.90
CA LYS A 346 13.72 -7.23 -15.77
C LYS A 346 14.41 -7.37 -14.42
N ILE A 347 15.10 -6.31 -13.99
CA ILE A 347 15.77 -6.27 -12.68
C ILE A 347 14.74 -6.44 -11.55
N PHE A 348 13.63 -5.72 -11.64
CA PHE A 348 12.53 -5.82 -10.68
C PHE A 348 11.97 -7.24 -10.57
N ALA A 349 11.61 -7.86 -11.70
CA ALA A 349 11.04 -9.21 -11.71
C ALA A 349 12.01 -10.25 -11.10
N ILE A 350 13.31 -10.14 -11.40
CA ILE A 350 14.36 -10.99 -10.82
C ILE A 350 14.45 -10.79 -9.30
N THR A 351 14.52 -9.54 -8.84
CA THR A 351 14.65 -9.25 -7.40
C THR A 351 13.40 -9.63 -6.63
N SER A 352 12.22 -9.33 -7.16
CA SER A 352 10.92 -9.71 -6.60
C SER A 352 10.80 -11.23 -6.47
N HIS A 353 11.14 -11.96 -7.54
CA HIS A 353 11.13 -13.43 -7.51
C HIS A 353 12.05 -14.01 -6.43
N LEU A 354 13.30 -13.53 -6.33
CA LEU A 354 14.22 -13.98 -5.28
C LEU A 354 13.71 -13.67 -3.88
N ALA A 355 13.20 -12.46 -3.65
CA ALA A 355 12.66 -12.07 -2.35
C ALA A 355 11.45 -12.96 -1.97
N ASN A 356 10.53 -13.17 -2.90
CA ASN A 356 9.37 -14.03 -2.72
C ASN A 356 9.77 -15.47 -2.34
N ARG A 357 10.78 -16.04 -3.01
CA ARG A 357 11.32 -17.38 -2.70
C ARG A 357 11.96 -17.46 -1.31
N LEU A 358 12.71 -16.43 -0.91
CA LEU A 358 13.33 -16.37 0.41
C LEU A 358 12.29 -16.19 1.52
N ILE A 359 11.30 -15.32 1.33
CA ILE A 359 10.18 -15.14 2.27
C ILE A 359 9.47 -16.47 2.45
N TYR A 360 9.13 -17.18 1.38
CA TYR A 360 8.52 -18.51 1.47
C TYR A 360 9.40 -19.49 2.27
N HIS A 361 10.70 -19.58 1.94
CA HIS A 361 11.62 -20.51 2.60
C HIS A 361 11.70 -20.27 4.12
N TYR A 362 11.81 -19.02 4.55
CA TYR A 362 11.90 -18.69 5.98
C TYR A 362 10.55 -18.76 6.70
N THR A 363 9.44 -18.53 5.99
CA THR A 363 8.10 -18.65 6.59
C THR A 363 7.67 -20.11 6.74
N ASP A 364 7.99 -21.00 5.79
CA ASP A 364 7.78 -22.46 5.94
C ASP A 364 8.61 -23.04 7.10
N LYS A 365 9.79 -22.47 7.36
CA LYS A 365 10.57 -22.83 8.54
C LYS A 365 9.89 -22.38 9.83
N LEU A 366 9.32 -21.16 9.85
CA LEU A 366 8.60 -20.62 11.01
C LEU A 366 7.42 -21.50 11.42
N THR A 367 6.64 -21.96 10.45
CA THR A 367 5.35 -22.61 10.73
C THR A 367 5.49 -24.07 11.15
N ARG A 368 6.71 -24.61 11.07
CA ARG A 368 7.07 -25.92 11.62
C ARG A 368 7.63 -25.84 13.04
N LEU A 369 7.84 -24.63 13.57
CA LEU A 369 8.22 -24.43 14.96
C LEU A 369 6.93 -24.43 15.81
N SER A 370 6.83 -25.32 16.78
CA SER A 370 5.77 -25.24 17.80
C SER A 370 6.02 -24.03 18.70
N LEU A 371 4.95 -23.44 19.27
CA LEU A 371 5.04 -22.41 20.32
C LEU A 371 5.93 -22.86 21.51
N SER A 372 6.03 -24.17 21.75
CA SER A 372 6.91 -24.79 22.76
C SER A 372 8.41 -24.72 22.44
N SER A 373 8.79 -24.36 21.21
CA SER A 373 10.17 -24.38 20.70
C SER A 373 11.03 -23.19 21.18
N GLY A 374 10.47 -22.31 22.01
CA GLY A 374 11.15 -21.17 22.64
C GLY A 374 11.28 -19.91 21.77
N ILE A 375 11.11 -18.74 22.41
CA ILE A 375 11.15 -17.38 21.82
C ILE A 375 12.40 -17.13 20.95
N PHE A 376 13.52 -17.77 21.26
CA PHE A 376 14.78 -17.57 20.55
C PHE A 376 14.74 -18.06 19.08
N ASN A 377 14.08 -19.19 18.82
CA ASN A 377 13.95 -19.75 17.47
C ASN A 377 13.00 -18.91 16.60
N LEU A 378 11.95 -18.34 17.21
CA LEU A 378 11.06 -17.36 16.59
C LEU A 378 11.83 -16.10 16.20
N PHE A 379 12.61 -15.55 17.14
CA PHE A 379 13.42 -14.35 16.89
C PHE A 379 14.42 -14.53 15.75
N GLN A 380 15.14 -15.66 15.70
CA GLN A 380 16.09 -15.94 14.61
C GLN A 380 15.39 -15.99 13.25
N SER A 381 14.23 -16.63 13.18
CA SER A 381 13.49 -16.76 11.92
C SER A 381 12.90 -15.42 11.47
N LEU A 382 12.36 -14.61 12.38
CA LEU A 382 11.94 -13.23 12.11
C LEU A 382 13.12 -12.34 11.67
N SER A 383 14.30 -12.48 12.28
CA SER A 383 15.49 -11.71 11.89
C SER A 383 15.93 -12.01 10.45
N THR A 384 15.72 -13.25 10.00
CA THR A 384 16.08 -13.66 8.64
C THR A 384 15.10 -13.14 7.60
N ILE A 385 13.80 -13.10 7.92
CA ILE A 385 12.79 -12.37 7.11
C ILE A 385 13.16 -10.88 7.04
N GLY A 386 13.61 -10.29 8.16
CA GLY A 386 14.15 -8.94 8.19
C GLY A 386 15.32 -8.71 7.23
N LEU A 387 16.22 -9.68 7.06
CA LEU A 387 17.29 -9.61 6.06
C LEU A 387 16.77 -9.62 4.62
N VAL A 388 15.68 -10.35 4.34
CA VAL A 388 15.04 -10.29 3.02
C VAL A 388 14.45 -8.91 2.76
N HIS A 389 13.78 -8.30 3.75
CA HIS A 389 13.29 -6.93 3.64
C HIS A 389 14.41 -5.90 3.49
N LEU A 390 15.56 -6.12 4.12
CA LEU A 390 16.76 -5.29 3.92
C LEU A 390 17.27 -5.39 2.47
N LEU A 391 17.28 -6.60 1.89
CA LEU A 391 17.66 -6.83 0.49
C LEU A 391 16.77 -6.04 -0.48
N ILE A 392 15.45 -5.94 -0.22
CA ILE A 392 14.49 -5.21 -1.06
C ILE A 392 14.22 -3.76 -0.62
N SER A 393 14.89 -3.28 0.44
CA SER A 393 14.72 -1.92 0.97
C SER A 393 15.00 -0.78 -0.02
N PRO A 394 15.88 -0.91 -1.04
CA PRO A 394 16.02 0.13 -2.07
C PRO A 394 14.70 0.42 -2.80
N TYR A 395 13.82 -0.56 -3.00
CA TYR A 395 12.50 -0.31 -3.56
C TYR A 395 11.62 0.49 -2.60
N TYR A 396 11.59 0.13 -1.30
CA TYR A 396 10.82 0.87 -0.31
C TYR A 396 11.26 2.34 -0.24
N LEU A 397 12.58 2.57 -0.22
CA LEU A 397 13.14 3.91 -0.23
C LEU A 397 12.77 4.65 -1.51
N ALA A 398 12.83 3.98 -2.67
CA ALA A 398 12.51 4.60 -3.95
C ALA A 398 11.03 4.97 -4.07
N TYR A 399 10.10 4.08 -3.68
CA TYR A 399 8.68 4.41 -3.61
C TYR A 399 8.44 5.59 -2.67
N HIS A 400 9.00 5.56 -1.45
CA HIS A 400 8.86 6.65 -0.50
C HIS A 400 9.37 8.00 -1.04
N HIS A 401 10.57 8.03 -1.62
CA HIS A 401 11.14 9.26 -2.19
C HIS A 401 10.39 9.79 -3.41
N GLN A 402 9.72 8.92 -4.18
CA GLN A 402 8.90 9.30 -5.35
C GLN A 402 7.48 9.74 -4.99
N TYR A 403 7.10 9.71 -3.72
CA TYR A 403 5.86 10.29 -3.21
C TYR A 403 6.07 11.48 -2.28
N ARG A 404 7.29 11.65 -1.78
CA ARG A 404 7.67 12.81 -0.98
C ARG A 404 7.53 14.13 -1.76
N GLY A 405 6.83 15.10 -1.18
CA GLY A 405 6.60 16.44 -1.75
C GLY A 405 5.17 16.67 -2.25
N LYS A 406 4.25 15.72 -2.04
CA LYS A 406 2.83 15.86 -2.37
C LYS A 406 2.17 17.04 -1.65
N GLU A 407 2.35 17.17 -0.34
CA GLU A 407 1.81 18.30 0.44
C GLU A 407 2.26 19.66 -0.08
N LEU A 408 3.54 19.78 -0.45
CA LEU A 408 4.08 21.01 -1.06
C LEU A 408 3.43 21.30 -2.42
N MET A 409 3.21 20.28 -3.24
CA MET A 409 2.52 20.44 -4.52
C MET A 409 1.06 20.84 -4.33
N ASP A 410 0.35 20.22 -3.39
CA ASP A 410 -1.05 20.55 -3.09
C ASP A 410 -1.16 21.99 -2.56
N GLU A 411 -0.27 22.41 -1.64
CA GLU A 411 -0.22 23.79 -1.16
C GLU A 411 0.07 24.80 -2.29
N LEU A 412 0.97 24.47 -3.21
CA LEU A 412 1.27 25.31 -4.38
C LEU A 412 0.11 25.34 -5.38
N ASP A 413 -0.57 24.22 -5.61
CA ASP A 413 -1.75 24.13 -6.48
C ASP A 413 -2.86 25.06 -5.97
N ASP A 414 -3.10 25.05 -4.65
CA ASP A 414 -4.08 25.89 -3.97
C ASP A 414 -3.69 27.38 -4.01
N ARG A 415 -2.48 27.71 -3.55
CA ARG A 415 -1.98 29.11 -3.52
C ARG A 415 -1.94 29.72 -4.90
N LEU A 416 -1.61 28.90 -5.91
CA LEU A 416 -1.43 29.36 -7.28
C LEU A 416 -2.61 29.02 -8.20
N ASN A 417 -3.71 28.49 -7.65
CA ASN A 417 -4.91 28.14 -8.39
C ASN A 417 -4.62 27.43 -9.73
N LEU A 418 -3.75 26.41 -9.68
CA LEU A 418 -3.29 25.68 -10.87
C LEU A 418 -4.34 24.67 -11.38
N GLY A 419 -5.40 24.42 -10.59
CA GLY A 419 -6.58 23.63 -10.98
C GLY A 419 -6.34 22.11 -11.03
N GLY A 420 -5.30 21.62 -10.36
CA GLY A 420 -4.81 20.23 -10.46
C GLY A 420 -5.35 19.27 -9.41
N ALA A 421 -5.54 19.70 -8.15
CA ALA A 421 -5.95 18.81 -7.06
C ALA A 421 -7.42 18.35 -7.16
N SER A 422 -8.30 19.16 -7.74
CA SER A 422 -9.76 18.98 -7.73
C SER A 422 -10.33 17.98 -8.78
N ARG A 423 -9.50 17.23 -9.52
CA ARG A 423 -9.98 16.43 -10.69
C ARG A 423 -9.52 14.98 -10.79
N ARG A 424 -8.80 14.44 -9.79
CA ARG A 424 -8.46 13.01 -9.83
C ARG A 424 -9.72 12.17 -9.63
N ARG A 425 -10.09 11.40 -10.66
CA ARG A 425 -11.17 10.41 -10.58
C ARG A 425 -10.85 9.43 -9.46
N GLU A 426 -11.82 9.19 -8.59
CA GLU A 426 -11.63 8.38 -7.38
C GLU A 426 -11.36 6.93 -7.76
N LYS A 427 -10.21 6.41 -7.32
CA LYS A 427 -9.80 5.02 -7.53
C LYS A 427 -9.32 4.40 -6.22
N ILE A 428 -10.08 3.43 -5.70
CA ILE A 428 -9.91 2.84 -4.37
C ILE A 428 -9.31 1.44 -4.50
N ALA A 429 -8.25 1.17 -3.73
CA ALA A 429 -7.74 -0.17 -3.51
C ALA A 429 -8.24 -0.68 -2.14
N LEU A 430 -9.02 -1.76 -2.13
CA LEU A 430 -9.46 -2.41 -0.89
C LEU A 430 -8.64 -3.66 -0.61
N PHE A 431 -7.93 -3.70 0.51
CA PHE A 431 -7.13 -4.86 0.92
C PHE A 431 -7.93 -5.78 1.84
N THR A 432 -7.94 -7.08 1.53
CA THR A 432 -8.60 -8.10 2.34
C THR A 432 -7.87 -9.44 2.31
N ASP A 433 -7.88 -10.11 3.46
CA ASP A 433 -7.40 -11.48 3.66
C ASP A 433 -8.49 -12.52 3.39
N THR A 434 -9.73 -12.08 3.15
CA THR A 434 -10.90 -12.95 2.93
C THR A 434 -11.79 -12.45 1.79
N LEU A 435 -12.21 -13.35 0.92
CA LEU A 435 -13.09 -13.03 -0.22
C LEU A 435 -13.94 -14.21 -0.70
N ASP A 436 -13.37 -15.41 -0.75
CA ASP A 436 -14.05 -16.62 -1.20
C ASP A 436 -14.62 -17.44 -0.03
N GLU A 437 -14.17 -17.19 1.20
CA GLU A 437 -14.67 -17.90 2.37
C GLU A 437 -16.16 -17.59 2.65
N ILE A 438 -16.84 -18.54 3.32
CA ILE A 438 -18.22 -18.37 3.79
C ILE A 438 -18.16 -17.65 5.15
N ASN A 439 -17.99 -16.33 5.12
CA ASN A 439 -18.08 -15.48 6.29
C ASN A 439 -18.72 -14.11 5.96
N GLY A 440 -19.11 -13.37 7.00
CA GLY A 440 -19.80 -12.09 6.85
C GLY A 440 -18.96 -11.00 6.18
N VAL A 441 -17.63 -11.03 6.34
CA VAL A 441 -16.71 -10.05 5.75
C VAL A 441 -16.64 -10.25 4.24
N ALA A 442 -16.41 -11.48 3.78
CA ALA A 442 -16.39 -11.83 2.36
C ALA A 442 -17.71 -11.46 1.66
N ILE A 443 -18.86 -11.75 2.27
CA ILE A 443 -20.18 -11.36 1.73
C ILE A 443 -20.28 -9.83 1.60
N THR A 444 -19.83 -9.10 2.62
CA THR A 444 -19.86 -7.63 2.64
C THR A 444 -19.00 -7.06 1.51
N ILE A 445 -17.79 -7.57 1.31
CA ILE A 445 -16.89 -7.13 0.25
C ILE A 445 -17.46 -7.44 -1.15
N ARG A 446 -18.06 -8.62 -1.35
CA ARG A 446 -18.71 -8.96 -2.64
C ARG A 446 -19.86 -8.01 -2.97
N ARG A 447 -20.70 -7.66 -1.99
CA ARG A 447 -21.76 -6.65 -2.14
C ARG A 447 -21.20 -5.25 -2.39
N LEU A 448 -20.08 -4.90 -1.76
CA LEU A 448 -19.38 -3.64 -1.97
C LEU A 448 -18.86 -3.51 -3.41
N ILE A 449 -18.27 -4.59 -3.98
CA ILE A 449 -17.86 -4.62 -5.40
C ILE A 449 -19.05 -4.34 -6.32
N ALA A 450 -20.18 -5.04 -6.11
CA ALA A 450 -21.38 -4.84 -6.91
C ALA A 450 -21.91 -3.39 -6.79
N THR A 451 -21.94 -2.86 -5.56
CA THR A 451 -22.40 -1.49 -5.30
C THR A 451 -21.51 -0.44 -5.95
N ALA A 452 -20.19 -0.59 -5.84
CA ALA A 452 -19.22 0.31 -6.47
C ALA A 452 -19.45 0.41 -7.99
N ARG A 453 -19.70 -0.73 -8.66
CA ARG A 453 -20.03 -0.76 -10.09
C ARG A 453 -21.31 -0.02 -10.41
N THR A 454 -22.40 -0.27 -9.68
CA THR A 454 -23.68 0.42 -9.91
C THR A 454 -23.57 1.94 -9.76
N ARG A 455 -22.62 2.41 -8.94
CA ARG A 455 -22.38 3.83 -8.65
C ARG A 455 -21.27 4.47 -9.48
N GLY A 456 -20.58 3.70 -10.33
CA GLY A 456 -19.46 4.19 -11.13
C GLY A 456 -18.22 4.57 -10.32
N VAL A 457 -18.05 4.02 -9.11
CA VAL A 457 -16.83 4.18 -8.29
C VAL A 457 -15.80 3.14 -8.74
N GLU A 458 -14.58 3.57 -9.04
CA GLU A 458 -13.50 2.65 -9.40
C GLU A 458 -12.93 1.97 -8.15
N LEU A 459 -13.43 0.77 -7.84
CA LEU A 459 -12.96 -0.06 -6.73
C LEU A 459 -12.25 -1.30 -7.28
N THR A 460 -11.04 -1.55 -6.78
CA THR A 460 -10.33 -2.82 -6.95
C THR A 460 -10.09 -3.45 -5.60
N VAL A 461 -10.58 -4.67 -5.41
CA VAL A 461 -10.26 -5.49 -4.23
C VAL A 461 -8.95 -6.23 -4.47
N ILE A 462 -7.96 -5.97 -3.63
CA ILE A 462 -6.66 -6.63 -3.63
C ILE A 462 -6.65 -7.70 -2.54
N THR A 463 -6.40 -8.95 -2.93
CA THR A 463 -6.30 -10.09 -2.02
C THR A 463 -5.18 -11.02 -2.46
N SER A 464 -4.87 -12.04 -1.65
CA SER A 464 -3.89 -13.05 -2.01
C SER A 464 -4.37 -14.45 -1.62
N SER A 465 -4.45 -15.33 -2.60
CA SER A 465 -4.91 -16.71 -2.45
C SER A 465 -4.25 -17.61 -3.50
N PRO A 466 -4.01 -18.90 -3.20
CA PRO A 466 -3.54 -19.87 -4.19
C PRO A 466 -4.59 -20.16 -5.27
N LYS A 467 -5.88 -19.99 -4.96
CA LYS A 467 -6.99 -20.27 -5.88
C LYS A 467 -7.37 -19.00 -6.62
N ALA A 468 -7.66 -19.12 -7.92
CA ALA A 468 -8.27 -18.04 -8.66
C ALA A 468 -9.62 -17.69 -8.02
N THR A 469 -9.91 -16.40 -7.90
CA THR A 469 -11.20 -15.93 -7.43
C THR A 469 -12.22 -16.14 -8.54
N GLY A 470 -13.45 -16.55 -8.21
CA GLY A 470 -14.55 -16.63 -9.19
C GLY A 470 -15.01 -15.25 -9.71
N LEU A 471 -14.42 -14.19 -9.17
CA LEU A 471 -14.70 -12.78 -9.45
C LEU A 471 -13.53 -12.20 -10.26
N ALA A 472 -13.68 -12.09 -11.58
CA ALA A 472 -12.64 -11.56 -12.46
C ALA A 472 -12.65 -10.01 -12.52
N ASP A 473 -13.83 -9.41 -12.47
CA ASP A 473 -13.98 -7.96 -12.58
C ASP A 473 -13.85 -7.27 -11.19
N GLY A 474 -13.01 -6.24 -11.07
CA GLY A 474 -12.87 -5.47 -9.83
C GLY A 474 -12.13 -6.19 -8.69
N VAL A 475 -11.47 -7.32 -8.98
CA VAL A 475 -10.64 -8.06 -8.02
C VAL A 475 -9.27 -8.30 -8.65
N MET A 476 -8.21 -8.00 -7.90
CA MET A 476 -6.84 -8.40 -8.19
C MET A 476 -6.40 -9.41 -7.12
N ASN A 477 -6.32 -10.68 -7.53
CA ASN A 477 -5.86 -11.76 -6.67
C ASN A 477 -4.39 -12.10 -6.97
N PHE A 478 -3.52 -11.88 -6.01
CA PHE A 478 -2.11 -12.24 -6.09
C PHE A 478 -1.89 -13.68 -5.62
N GLN A 479 -1.04 -14.43 -6.34
CA GLN A 479 -0.64 -15.76 -5.92
C GLN A 479 0.06 -15.70 -4.56
N SER A 480 -0.53 -16.38 -3.58
CA SER A 480 0.04 -16.51 -2.23
C SER A 480 1.43 -17.14 -2.31
N LEU A 481 2.40 -16.55 -1.63
CA LEU A 481 3.77 -17.08 -1.53
C LEU A 481 3.77 -18.42 -0.80
N GLY A 482 2.91 -18.56 0.20
CA GLY A 482 2.74 -19.76 1.01
C GLY A 482 1.50 -19.66 1.88
N ASP A 483 0.87 -20.81 2.11
CA ASP A 483 -0.32 -20.94 2.94
C ASP A 483 0.07 -21.60 4.24
N PHE A 484 0.00 -20.83 5.31
CA PHE A 484 0.48 -21.28 6.59
C PHE A 484 -0.68 -21.50 7.54
N VAL A 485 -0.73 -22.73 8.04
CA VAL A 485 -1.65 -23.15 9.08
C VAL A 485 -0.89 -23.08 10.39
N LEU A 486 -1.47 -22.43 11.39
CA LEU A 486 -0.89 -22.46 12.74
C LEU A 486 -1.05 -23.89 13.29
N PRO A 487 0.03 -24.60 13.71
CA PRO A 487 -0.04 -25.99 14.13
C PRO A 487 -1.06 -26.23 15.26
N GLU A 488 -1.16 -25.26 16.17
CA GLU A 488 -2.10 -25.27 17.29
C GLU A 488 -3.53 -24.86 16.89
N TYR A 489 -3.74 -24.28 15.69
CA TYR A 489 -5.03 -23.74 15.22
C TYR A 489 -5.27 -24.00 13.72
N PRO A 490 -5.63 -25.23 13.32
CA PRO A 490 -5.73 -25.64 11.92
C PRO A 490 -6.73 -24.86 11.05
N GLU A 491 -7.68 -24.20 11.71
CA GLU A 491 -8.74 -23.43 11.06
C GLU A 491 -8.26 -22.05 10.59
N ILE A 492 -7.15 -21.53 11.12
CA ILE A 492 -6.59 -20.24 10.73
C ILE A 492 -5.52 -20.46 9.65
N ARG A 493 -5.85 -20.04 8.42
CA ARG A 493 -4.91 -20.03 7.29
C ARG A 493 -4.47 -18.60 7.01
N LEU A 494 -3.16 -18.39 6.96
CA LEU A 494 -2.56 -17.12 6.60
C LEU A 494 -1.97 -17.23 5.19
N HIS A 495 -2.42 -16.35 4.30
CA HIS A 495 -1.92 -16.23 2.93
C HIS A 495 -0.91 -15.08 2.85
N PHE A 496 0.29 -15.33 2.36
CA PHE A 496 1.33 -14.29 2.32
C PHE A 496 1.42 -13.66 0.93
N PRO A 497 1.05 -12.37 0.76
CA PRO A 497 1.11 -11.72 -0.53
C PRO A 497 2.56 -11.44 -1.00
N PRO A 498 2.81 -11.41 -2.32
CA PRO A 498 4.08 -11.00 -2.88
C PRO A 498 4.29 -9.49 -2.73
N VAL A 499 5.09 -9.10 -1.74
CA VAL A 499 5.20 -7.71 -1.25
C VAL A 499 5.53 -6.70 -2.34
N LEU A 500 6.59 -6.94 -3.13
CA LEU A 500 7.00 -5.97 -4.16
C LEU A 500 6.01 -5.89 -5.31
N ASP A 501 5.45 -7.03 -5.74
CA ASP A 501 4.53 -7.09 -6.88
C ASP A 501 3.23 -6.34 -6.58
N VAL A 502 2.72 -6.45 -5.35
CA VAL A 502 1.55 -5.68 -4.90
C VAL A 502 1.85 -4.18 -4.84
N ILE A 503 3.00 -3.77 -4.30
CA ILE A 503 3.39 -2.34 -4.24
C ILE A 503 3.52 -1.78 -5.67
N ASP A 504 4.19 -2.48 -6.58
CA ASP A 504 4.31 -2.05 -7.98
C ASP A 504 2.96 -2.00 -8.70
N TYR A 505 2.06 -2.95 -8.44
CA TYR A 505 0.70 -2.91 -8.98
C TYR A 505 -0.04 -1.65 -8.51
N VAL A 506 0.02 -1.33 -7.21
CA VAL A 506 -0.63 -0.12 -6.67
C VAL A 506 -0.08 1.15 -7.32
N GLU A 507 1.24 1.24 -7.55
CA GLU A 507 1.86 2.35 -8.28
C GLU A 507 1.31 2.49 -9.69
N ARG A 508 1.33 1.38 -10.45
CA ARG A 508 0.96 1.37 -11.87
C ARG A 508 -0.50 1.68 -12.10
N GLU A 509 -1.37 1.21 -11.22
CA GLU A 509 -2.79 1.49 -11.28
C GLU A 509 -3.14 2.90 -10.83
N GLY A 510 -2.27 3.57 -10.08
CA GLY A 510 -2.46 4.96 -9.66
C GLY A 510 -3.64 5.15 -8.71
N PHE A 511 -3.79 4.26 -7.72
CA PHE A 511 -4.83 4.37 -6.70
C PHE A 511 -4.70 5.67 -5.90
N THR A 512 -5.83 6.27 -5.55
CA THR A 512 -5.91 7.55 -4.85
C THR A 512 -6.30 7.41 -3.38
N ALA A 513 -6.86 6.25 -3.00
CA ALA A 513 -7.21 5.91 -1.63
C ALA A 513 -7.04 4.40 -1.39
N ILE A 514 -6.71 4.03 -0.16
CA ILE A 514 -6.65 2.65 0.29
C ILE A 514 -7.69 2.42 1.39
N HIS A 515 -8.44 1.33 1.29
CA HIS A 515 -9.30 0.85 2.36
C HIS A 515 -8.78 -0.52 2.84
N VAL A 516 -8.58 -0.69 4.13
CA VAL A 516 -8.15 -1.97 4.69
C VAL A 516 -9.32 -2.64 5.41
N SER A 517 -9.77 -3.77 4.87
CA SER A 517 -10.93 -4.49 5.40
C SER A 517 -10.57 -5.46 6.51
N THR A 518 -9.35 -6.02 6.50
CA THR A 518 -8.91 -6.99 7.48
C THR A 518 -7.48 -6.66 7.94
N PRO A 519 -7.12 -6.94 9.21
CA PRO A 519 -5.81 -6.59 9.74
C PRO A 519 -4.77 -7.71 9.55
N GLY A 520 -4.95 -8.63 8.60
CA GLY A 520 -4.00 -9.71 8.35
C GLY A 520 -2.83 -9.27 7.46
N THR A 521 -2.23 -10.22 6.77
CA THR A 521 -1.04 -10.02 5.92
C THR A 521 -1.33 -9.09 4.73
N ALA A 522 -2.50 -9.22 4.09
CA ALA A 522 -2.95 -8.31 3.04
C ALA A 522 -3.21 -6.91 3.61
N GLY A 523 -3.85 -6.82 4.77
CA GLY A 523 -4.09 -5.54 5.45
C GLY A 523 -2.82 -4.79 5.84
N LEU A 524 -1.85 -5.50 6.41
CA LEU A 524 -0.52 -4.97 6.73
C LEU A 524 0.20 -4.45 5.49
N LEU A 525 0.12 -5.18 4.38
CA LEU A 525 0.70 -4.74 3.12
C LEU A 525 -0.02 -3.51 2.55
N GLY A 526 -1.35 -3.44 2.67
CA GLY A 526 -2.13 -2.25 2.32
C GLY A 526 -1.71 -1.03 3.13
N LEU A 527 -1.58 -1.17 4.46
CA LEU A 527 -1.09 -0.13 5.35
C LEU A 527 0.35 0.30 5.02
N MET A 528 1.26 -0.66 4.83
CA MET A 528 2.65 -0.39 4.44
C MET A 528 2.71 0.38 3.11
N THR A 529 1.94 -0.05 2.12
CA THR A 529 1.87 0.60 0.80
C THR A 529 1.35 2.02 0.92
N ALA A 530 0.28 2.23 1.71
CA ALA A 530 -0.25 3.56 1.99
C ALA A 530 0.79 4.50 2.61
N LYS A 531 1.56 4.03 3.59
CA LYS A 531 2.63 4.83 4.24
C LYS A 531 3.82 5.08 3.31
N LEU A 532 4.20 4.11 2.49
CA LEU A 532 5.27 4.28 1.50
C LEU A 532 4.88 5.32 0.43
N MET A 533 3.63 5.33 0.00
CA MET A 533 3.17 6.16 -1.13
C MET A 533 2.38 7.40 -0.72
N ASP A 534 2.26 7.68 0.58
CA ASP A 534 1.47 8.80 1.10
C ASP A 534 0.02 8.84 0.52
N ILE A 535 -0.59 7.65 0.49
CA ILE A 535 -1.98 7.45 0.05
C ILE A 535 -2.87 7.45 1.29
N PRO A 536 -3.97 8.24 1.32
CA PRO A 536 -4.95 8.21 2.40
C PRO A 536 -5.46 6.79 2.65
N VAL A 537 -5.51 6.39 3.93
CA VAL A 537 -5.91 5.05 4.33
C VAL A 537 -6.98 5.07 5.42
N ALA A 538 -8.08 4.36 5.16
CA ALA A 538 -9.11 4.03 6.13
C ALA A 538 -9.21 2.51 6.30
N GLY A 539 -9.95 2.05 7.30
CA GLY A 539 -10.29 0.64 7.40
C GLY A 539 -11.58 0.38 8.14
N THR A 540 -12.03 -0.86 8.08
CA THR A 540 -13.21 -1.33 8.80
C THR A 540 -12.81 -2.35 9.86
N TYR A 541 -13.38 -2.24 11.05
CA TYR A 541 -13.23 -3.23 12.11
C TYR A 541 -14.37 -4.26 12.01
N HIS A 542 -14.07 -5.47 11.55
CA HIS A 542 -15.09 -6.52 11.39
C HIS A 542 -15.05 -7.58 12.48
N THR A 543 -13.86 -8.00 12.91
CA THR A 543 -13.68 -9.18 13.76
C THR A 543 -12.97 -8.78 15.03
N ASP A 544 -13.54 -9.16 16.18
CA ASP A 544 -12.88 -9.04 17.48
C ASP A 544 -11.82 -10.15 17.62
N ILE A 545 -10.65 -9.90 17.02
CA ILE A 545 -9.51 -10.82 17.07
C ILE A 545 -9.07 -11.07 18.53
N PRO A 546 -8.94 -10.06 19.40
CA PRO A 546 -8.61 -10.31 20.81
C PRO A 546 -9.57 -11.27 21.51
N GLN A 547 -10.88 -11.07 21.38
CA GLN A 547 -11.88 -11.98 21.96
C GLN A 547 -11.76 -13.39 21.37
N TYR A 548 -11.60 -13.48 20.04
CA TYR A 548 -11.41 -14.76 19.36
C TYR A 548 -10.16 -15.51 19.84
N VAL A 549 -9.06 -14.78 20.08
CA VAL A 549 -7.84 -15.34 20.68
C VAL A 549 -8.11 -15.81 22.10
N ARG A 550 -8.83 -15.04 22.92
CA ARG A 550 -9.18 -15.44 24.29
C ARG A 550 -10.02 -16.72 24.31
N ASP A 551 -11.05 -16.81 23.47
CA ASP A 551 -11.97 -17.95 23.42
C ASP A 551 -11.28 -19.24 22.95
N LEU A 552 -10.37 -19.14 21.96
CA LEU A 552 -9.66 -20.30 21.42
C LEU A 552 -8.49 -20.77 22.28
N THR A 553 -7.81 -19.84 22.96
CA THR A 553 -6.55 -20.14 23.67
C THR A 553 -6.71 -20.20 25.18
N ASN A 554 -7.73 -19.53 25.72
CA ASN A 554 -7.89 -19.22 27.13
C ASN A 554 -6.63 -18.59 27.76
N ASP A 555 -5.82 -17.86 26.97
CA ASP A 555 -4.54 -17.27 27.36
C ASP A 555 -4.62 -15.73 27.37
N GLU A 556 -4.50 -15.15 28.57
CA GLU A 556 -4.51 -13.70 28.83
C GLU A 556 -3.35 -12.95 28.16
N MET A 557 -2.19 -13.58 28.05
CA MET A 557 -1.02 -12.95 27.45
C MET A 557 -1.18 -12.83 25.93
N LEU A 558 -1.74 -13.86 25.28
CA LEU A 558 -2.04 -13.84 23.86
C LEU A 558 -3.15 -12.84 23.52
N GLU A 559 -4.20 -12.78 24.34
CA GLU A 559 -5.26 -11.77 24.20
C GLU A 559 -4.68 -10.35 24.28
N LYS A 560 -3.84 -10.07 25.28
CA LYS A 560 -3.18 -8.76 25.43
C LYS A 560 -2.27 -8.43 24.24
N ALA A 561 -1.56 -9.42 23.71
CA ALA A 561 -0.73 -9.24 22.52
C ALA A 561 -1.59 -8.90 21.28
N ALA A 562 -2.75 -9.56 21.13
CA ALA A 562 -3.72 -9.24 20.09
C ALA A 562 -4.26 -7.81 20.25
N TRP A 563 -4.62 -7.38 21.45
CA TRP A 563 -5.03 -5.99 21.72
C TRP A 563 -3.96 -4.98 21.31
N ASN A 564 -2.72 -5.18 21.75
CA ASN A 564 -1.60 -4.30 21.39
C ASN A 564 -1.43 -4.19 19.86
N TYR A 565 -1.55 -5.31 19.16
CA TYR A 565 -1.49 -5.35 17.70
C TYR A 565 -2.64 -4.56 17.06
N MET A 566 -3.89 -4.79 17.52
CA MET A 566 -5.07 -4.13 16.96
C MET A 566 -5.02 -2.62 17.18
N ILE A 567 -4.67 -2.16 18.37
CA ILE A 567 -4.54 -0.73 18.68
C ILE A 567 -3.41 -0.09 17.88
N TRP A 568 -2.26 -0.76 17.76
CA TRP A 568 -1.18 -0.28 16.90
C TRP A 568 -1.62 -0.17 15.44
N PHE A 569 -2.24 -1.22 14.90
CA PHE A 569 -2.63 -1.33 13.49
C PHE A 569 -3.68 -0.29 13.10
N TYR A 570 -4.83 -0.29 13.79
CA TYR A 570 -5.93 0.65 13.53
C TYR A 570 -5.52 2.08 13.91
N GLY A 571 -4.63 2.24 14.89
CA GLY A 571 -4.01 3.52 15.22
C GLY A 571 -3.17 4.12 14.10
N GLN A 572 -2.71 3.35 13.11
CA GLN A 572 -2.00 3.89 11.94
C GLN A 572 -2.94 4.47 10.87
N LEU A 573 -4.24 4.16 10.92
CA LEU A 573 -5.23 4.57 9.93
C LEU A 573 -5.69 6.01 10.18
N GLY A 574 -6.15 6.67 9.12
CA GLY A 574 -6.77 8.00 9.22
C GLY A 574 -8.19 7.93 9.78
N GLU A 575 -8.91 6.86 9.44
CA GLU A 575 -10.28 6.61 9.88
C GLU A 575 -10.52 5.10 10.07
N VAL A 576 -11.30 4.76 11.09
CA VAL A 576 -11.69 3.39 11.44
C VAL A 576 -13.20 3.31 11.55
N MET A 577 -13.81 2.60 10.61
CA MET A 577 -15.24 2.33 10.62
C MET A 577 -15.54 1.22 11.62
N VAL A 578 -16.39 1.52 12.61
CA VAL A 578 -16.72 0.64 13.71
C VAL A 578 -18.21 0.24 13.66
N PRO A 579 -18.53 -1.04 13.87
CA PRO A 579 -19.87 -1.57 13.63
C PRO A 579 -20.89 -1.16 14.71
N SER A 580 -20.45 -0.93 15.95
CA SER A 580 -21.33 -0.66 17.08
C SER A 580 -20.71 0.35 18.06
N ALA A 581 -21.55 1.00 18.86
CA ALA A 581 -21.09 1.88 19.93
C ALA A 581 -20.33 1.09 21.02
N SER A 582 -20.70 -0.16 21.25
CA SER A 582 -20.00 -1.08 22.15
C SER A 582 -18.58 -1.36 21.68
N THR A 583 -18.39 -1.79 20.42
CA THR A 583 -17.05 -1.99 19.83
C THR A 583 -16.24 -0.69 19.84
N ARG A 584 -16.90 0.46 19.59
CA ARG A 584 -16.24 1.77 19.70
C ARG A 584 -15.71 2.03 21.10
N ARG A 585 -16.53 1.84 22.15
CA ARG A 585 -16.11 2.03 23.55
C ARG A 585 -14.94 1.11 23.89
N GLN A 586 -15.03 -0.18 23.55
CA GLN A 586 -13.98 -1.16 23.79
C GLN A 586 -12.65 -0.74 23.13
N LEU A 587 -12.68 -0.33 21.85
CA LEU A 587 -11.48 0.14 21.15
C LEU A 587 -10.87 1.40 21.78
N VAL A 588 -11.71 2.35 22.19
CA VAL A 588 -11.27 3.60 22.83
C VAL A 588 -10.67 3.34 24.21
N GLU A 589 -11.31 2.49 25.02
CA GLU A 589 -10.82 2.08 26.34
C GLU A 589 -9.46 1.37 26.26
N GLN A 590 -9.22 0.61 25.18
CA GLN A 590 -7.93 -0.05 24.91
C GLN A 590 -6.87 0.89 24.31
N GLY A 591 -7.25 2.13 23.92
CA GLY A 591 -6.32 3.19 23.54
C GLY A 591 -6.41 3.69 22.09
N LEU A 592 -7.44 3.31 21.33
CA LEU A 592 -7.66 3.89 20.00
C LEU A 592 -8.21 5.33 20.15
N PRO A 593 -7.63 6.35 19.49
CA PRO A 593 -8.15 7.72 19.58
C PRO A 593 -9.60 7.81 19.07
N GLU A 594 -10.45 8.45 19.85
CA GLU A 594 -11.89 8.50 19.63
C GLU A 594 -12.24 9.20 18.30
N GLU A 595 -11.51 10.25 17.95
CA GLU A 595 -11.66 11.04 16.73
C GLU A 595 -11.40 10.26 15.43
N LYS A 596 -10.72 9.10 15.52
CA LYS A 596 -10.50 8.22 14.37
C LYS A 596 -11.68 7.31 14.08
N THR A 597 -12.58 7.13 15.04
CA THR A 597 -13.68 6.18 14.90
C THR A 597 -14.85 6.81 14.16
N ARG A 598 -15.45 6.06 13.23
CA ARG A 598 -16.71 6.44 12.58
C ARG A 598 -17.71 5.28 12.60
N PRO A 599 -19.00 5.55 12.86
CA PRO A 599 -20.00 4.49 12.83
C PRO A 599 -20.12 3.94 11.40
N LEU A 600 -20.09 2.61 11.27
CA LEU A 600 -20.50 1.93 10.04
C LEU A 600 -22.03 1.84 10.04
N PRO A 601 -22.74 2.43 9.05
CA PRO A 601 -24.18 2.53 9.12
C PRO A 601 -24.87 1.18 9.08
N ARG A 602 -25.96 1.06 9.85
CA ARG A 602 -26.86 -0.09 9.89
C ARG A 602 -27.59 -0.20 8.56
N TRP A 603 -27.45 -1.33 7.87
CA TRP A 603 -28.10 -1.51 6.57
C TRP A 603 -28.48 -2.96 6.31
N VAL A 604 -29.67 -3.16 5.76
CA VAL A 604 -30.19 -4.45 5.28
C VAL A 604 -31.01 -4.21 4.02
N ASP A 605 -31.00 -5.17 3.10
CA ASP A 605 -31.85 -5.14 1.92
C ASP A 605 -33.29 -5.52 2.30
N VAL A 606 -34.08 -4.50 2.65
CA VAL A 606 -35.49 -4.65 3.05
C VAL A 606 -36.43 -5.11 1.92
N ASN A 607 -35.95 -5.18 0.68
CA ASN A 607 -36.72 -5.74 -0.44
C ASN A 607 -36.42 -7.24 -0.60
N ALA A 608 -35.16 -7.65 -0.39
CA ALA A 608 -34.77 -9.04 -0.38
C ALA A 608 -35.32 -9.78 0.85
N TYR A 609 -35.21 -9.17 2.03
CA TYR A 609 -35.76 -9.68 3.29
C TYR A 609 -37.05 -8.93 3.59
N THR A 610 -38.18 -9.62 3.47
CA THR A 610 -39.51 -9.03 3.61
C THR A 610 -40.52 -10.09 4.04
N PRO A 611 -41.54 -9.75 4.87
CA PRO A 611 -42.62 -10.67 5.20
C PRO A 611 -43.36 -11.21 3.97
N ALA A 612 -43.30 -10.51 2.83
CA ALA A 612 -43.90 -10.96 1.56
C ALA A 612 -43.26 -12.23 0.99
N LYS A 613 -42.07 -12.64 1.48
CA LYS A 613 -41.42 -13.91 1.12
C LYS A 613 -41.93 -15.11 1.90
N ARG A 614 -42.89 -14.93 2.82
CA ARG A 614 -43.49 -16.01 3.60
C ARG A 614 -44.13 -17.03 2.68
N ASP A 615 -43.76 -18.30 2.87
CA ASP A 615 -44.30 -19.43 2.13
C ASP A 615 -44.95 -20.41 3.12
N PRO A 616 -46.30 -20.56 3.11
CA PRO A 616 -47.02 -21.48 4.00
C PRO A 616 -46.57 -22.94 3.88
N GLU A 617 -46.02 -23.35 2.74
CA GLU A 617 -45.56 -24.72 2.50
C GLU A 617 -44.07 -24.90 2.80
N PHE A 618 -43.34 -23.84 3.17
CA PHE A 618 -41.89 -23.89 3.39
C PHE A 618 -41.51 -24.96 4.41
N TRP A 619 -42.12 -24.91 5.61
CA TRP A 619 -41.80 -25.81 6.71
C TRP A 619 -42.34 -27.23 6.52
N ARG A 620 -43.48 -27.37 5.82
CA ARG A 620 -44.06 -28.68 5.48
C ARG A 620 -43.11 -29.49 4.60
N ARG A 621 -42.35 -28.85 3.71
CA ARG A 621 -41.30 -29.50 2.91
C ARG A 621 -40.15 -30.07 3.76
N TYR A 622 -39.96 -29.55 4.97
CA TYR A 622 -39.00 -30.08 5.96
C TYR A 622 -39.65 -31.02 6.99
N GLY A 623 -40.92 -31.40 6.82
CA GLY A 623 -41.65 -32.24 7.77
C GLY A 623 -41.94 -31.56 9.11
N VAL A 624 -41.95 -30.22 9.14
CA VAL A 624 -42.27 -29.41 10.32
C VAL A 624 -43.73 -28.99 10.26
N GLY A 625 -44.43 -29.09 11.40
CA GLY A 625 -45.83 -28.75 11.54
C GLY A 625 -46.09 -27.26 11.78
N ASP A 626 -47.29 -26.94 12.24
CA ASP A 626 -47.74 -25.57 12.49
C ASP A 626 -47.31 -25.03 13.87
N GLU A 627 -46.49 -25.76 14.63
CA GLU A 627 -45.89 -25.24 15.87
C GLU A 627 -45.10 -23.95 15.64
N PRO A 628 -44.90 -23.09 16.65
CA PRO A 628 -44.03 -21.93 16.54
C PRO A 628 -42.57 -22.30 16.23
N LYS A 629 -41.93 -21.58 15.30
CA LYS A 629 -40.55 -21.79 14.84
C LYS A 629 -39.63 -20.76 15.49
N LEU A 630 -38.74 -21.23 16.35
CA LEU A 630 -37.64 -20.47 16.93
C LEU A 630 -36.42 -20.60 16.02
N LEU A 631 -36.06 -19.54 15.32
CA LEU A 631 -35.03 -19.55 14.29
C LEU A 631 -33.69 -19.02 14.80
N TYR A 632 -32.62 -19.76 14.52
CA TYR A 632 -31.25 -19.27 14.54
C TYR A 632 -30.65 -19.38 13.13
N VAL A 633 -29.93 -18.34 12.71
CA VAL A 633 -29.17 -18.31 11.45
C VAL A 633 -27.74 -17.87 11.74
N GLY A 634 -26.76 -18.69 11.38
CA GLY A 634 -25.34 -18.36 11.54
C GLY A 634 -24.44 -19.57 11.56
N ARG A 635 -23.13 -19.34 11.78
CA ARG A 635 -22.17 -20.44 12.00
C ARG A 635 -22.56 -21.21 13.26
N VAL A 636 -22.58 -22.54 13.21
CA VAL A 636 -22.94 -23.41 14.34
C VAL A 636 -21.69 -23.67 15.18
N SER A 637 -21.41 -22.76 16.09
CA SER A 637 -20.13 -22.73 16.80
C SER A 637 -20.26 -22.21 18.24
N ARG A 638 -19.28 -22.52 19.08
CA ARG A 638 -19.35 -22.31 20.54
C ARG A 638 -19.32 -20.82 20.89
N GLU A 639 -18.54 -20.02 20.16
CA GLU A 639 -18.43 -18.57 20.33
C GLU A 639 -19.75 -17.82 20.07
N LYS A 640 -20.74 -18.47 19.45
CA LYS A 640 -22.10 -17.94 19.26
C LYS A 640 -23.06 -18.28 20.40
N ASN A 641 -22.55 -18.86 21.49
CA ASN A 641 -23.32 -19.32 22.66
C ASN A 641 -24.43 -20.32 22.32
N LEU A 642 -24.20 -21.19 21.34
CA LEU A 642 -25.21 -22.17 20.94
C LEU A 642 -25.40 -23.31 21.95
N GLU A 643 -24.43 -23.52 22.84
CA GLU A 643 -24.63 -24.41 23.99
C GLU A 643 -25.75 -23.88 24.90
N LEU A 644 -25.74 -22.57 25.14
CA LEU A 644 -26.75 -21.90 25.94
C LEU A 644 -28.13 -21.95 25.27
N LEU A 645 -28.18 -21.76 23.93
CA LEU A 645 -29.42 -21.92 23.17
C LEU A 645 -29.99 -23.33 23.30
N ALA A 646 -29.13 -24.35 23.18
CA ALA A 646 -29.53 -25.74 23.35
C ALA A 646 -30.09 -26.00 24.75
N ASP A 647 -29.42 -25.50 25.80
CA ASP A 647 -29.84 -25.67 27.19
C ASP A 647 -31.15 -24.95 27.52
N ALA A 648 -31.32 -23.76 26.98
CA ALA A 648 -32.54 -22.98 27.11
C ALA A 648 -33.72 -23.65 26.36
N PHE A 649 -33.46 -24.25 25.20
CA PHE A 649 -34.48 -24.99 24.47
C PHE A 649 -34.87 -26.29 25.17
N LEU A 650 -33.91 -27.06 25.69
CA LEU A 650 -34.17 -28.22 26.55
C LEU A 650 -35.07 -27.84 27.73
N ARG A 651 -34.80 -26.69 28.36
CA ARG A 651 -35.61 -26.18 29.46
C ARG A 651 -37.08 -25.93 29.04
N LEU A 652 -37.31 -25.41 27.83
CA LEU A 652 -38.67 -25.25 27.29
C LEU A 652 -39.36 -26.60 27.08
N VAL A 653 -38.65 -27.58 26.53
CA VAL A 653 -39.17 -28.94 26.30
C VAL A 653 -39.52 -29.62 27.63
N GLU A 654 -38.66 -29.53 28.64
CA GLU A 654 -38.92 -30.01 30.01
C GLU A 654 -40.20 -29.40 30.61
N CYS A 655 -40.50 -28.14 30.26
CA CYS A 655 -41.69 -27.42 30.70
C CYS A 655 -42.93 -27.71 29.83
N GLY A 656 -42.85 -28.63 28.86
CA GLY A 656 -43.95 -29.03 28.00
C GLY A 656 -44.36 -27.99 26.96
N VAL A 657 -43.46 -27.08 26.59
CA VAL A 657 -43.73 -26.02 25.61
C VAL A 657 -43.69 -26.61 24.20
N HIS A 658 -44.77 -26.41 23.44
CA HIS A 658 -44.88 -26.90 22.06
C HIS A 658 -44.30 -25.87 21.07
N ALA A 659 -43.03 -26.03 20.70
CA ALA A 659 -42.32 -25.20 19.72
C ALA A 659 -41.24 -26.02 19.00
N ARG A 660 -40.77 -25.55 17.84
CA ARG A 660 -39.65 -26.12 17.10
C ARG A 660 -38.46 -25.16 17.05
N LEU A 661 -37.29 -25.65 17.43
CA LEU A 661 -36.03 -24.94 17.18
C LEU A 661 -35.54 -25.24 15.76
N VAL A 662 -35.21 -24.22 15.00
CA VAL A 662 -34.66 -24.33 13.65
C VAL A 662 -33.27 -23.72 13.63
N ILE A 663 -32.29 -24.53 13.26
CA ILE A 663 -30.88 -24.14 13.14
C ILE A 663 -30.51 -24.12 11.66
N VAL A 664 -30.26 -22.91 11.14
CA VAL A 664 -29.78 -22.69 9.77
C VAL A 664 -28.30 -22.33 9.78
N GLY A 665 -27.51 -23.15 9.10
CA GLY A 665 -26.06 -23.05 9.06
C GLY A 665 -25.37 -24.36 9.39
N ASP A 666 -24.04 -24.30 9.43
CA ASP A 666 -23.18 -25.42 9.82
C ASP A 666 -21.98 -24.90 10.62
N GLY A 667 -21.22 -25.80 11.23
CA GLY A 667 -20.03 -25.42 11.97
C GLY A 667 -19.55 -26.50 12.94
N PRO A 668 -18.42 -26.24 13.62
CA PRO A 668 -17.73 -27.23 14.44
C PRO A 668 -18.55 -27.72 15.64
N TYR A 669 -19.59 -26.99 16.06
CA TYR A 669 -20.45 -27.41 17.18
C TYR A 669 -21.69 -28.20 16.75
N ARG A 670 -21.92 -28.37 15.44
CA ARG A 670 -23.17 -28.95 14.94
C ARG A 670 -23.44 -30.37 15.46
N GLU A 671 -22.49 -31.29 15.31
CA GLU A 671 -22.67 -32.69 15.74
C GLU A 671 -22.97 -32.80 17.24
N ALA A 672 -22.22 -32.07 18.07
CA ALA A 672 -22.44 -32.04 19.51
C ALA A 672 -23.81 -31.43 19.90
N MET A 673 -24.28 -30.43 19.15
CA MET A 673 -25.60 -29.84 19.36
C MET A 673 -26.73 -30.80 18.95
N GLU A 674 -26.56 -31.52 17.83
CA GLU A 674 -27.50 -32.56 17.38
C GLU A 674 -27.61 -33.71 18.40
N GLU A 675 -26.49 -34.16 18.96
CA GLU A 675 -26.46 -35.18 20.01
C GLU A 675 -27.15 -34.68 21.29
N ARG A 676 -26.85 -33.45 21.73
CA ARG A 676 -27.42 -32.86 22.94
C ARG A 676 -28.93 -32.65 22.85
N LEU A 677 -29.45 -32.36 21.65
CA LEU A 677 -30.87 -32.12 21.38
C LEU A 677 -31.59 -33.35 20.81
N ALA A 678 -30.97 -34.53 20.89
CA ALA A 678 -31.57 -35.77 20.41
C ALA A 678 -32.94 -36.03 21.09
N GLY A 679 -33.96 -36.32 20.29
CA GLY A 679 -35.34 -36.53 20.77
C GLY A 679 -36.15 -35.26 21.03
N CYS A 680 -35.55 -34.07 20.87
CA CYS A 680 -36.27 -32.79 20.94
C CYS A 680 -36.79 -32.36 19.55
N PRO A 681 -37.83 -31.51 19.48
CA PRO A 681 -38.35 -30.98 18.22
C PRO A 681 -37.40 -29.91 17.62
N VAL A 682 -36.31 -30.36 17.01
CA VAL A 682 -35.28 -29.51 16.39
C VAL A 682 -35.09 -29.87 14.92
N LEU A 683 -34.90 -28.86 14.06
CA LEU A 683 -34.57 -29.01 12.65
C LEU A 683 -33.21 -28.36 12.35
N PHE A 684 -32.27 -29.15 11.83
CA PHE A 684 -31.00 -28.66 11.29
C PHE A 684 -31.08 -28.66 9.76
N THR A 685 -31.11 -27.48 9.14
CA THR A 685 -31.29 -27.37 7.68
C THR A 685 -29.98 -27.47 6.90
N GLY A 686 -28.83 -27.31 7.58
CA GLY A 686 -27.58 -26.94 6.93
C GLY A 686 -27.62 -25.50 6.41
N TYR A 687 -26.70 -25.16 5.50
CA TYR A 687 -26.64 -23.83 4.88
C TYR A 687 -27.83 -23.56 3.95
N LEU A 688 -28.47 -22.40 4.14
CA LEU A 688 -29.46 -21.84 3.21
C LEU A 688 -28.96 -20.51 2.68
N GLU A 689 -29.20 -20.24 1.40
CA GLU A 689 -28.81 -18.99 0.73
C GLU A 689 -29.94 -18.49 -0.19
N GLY A 690 -29.86 -17.23 -0.62
CA GLY A 690 -30.79 -16.65 -1.59
C GLY A 690 -32.25 -16.72 -1.16
N GLU A 691 -33.12 -17.11 -2.09
CA GLU A 691 -34.57 -17.15 -1.84
C GLU A 691 -34.97 -18.16 -0.76
N ALA A 692 -34.23 -19.26 -0.60
CA ALA A 692 -34.51 -20.24 0.44
C ALA A 692 -34.27 -19.67 1.84
N LEU A 693 -33.20 -18.89 2.03
CA LEU A 693 -32.93 -18.20 3.29
C LEU A 693 -33.95 -17.09 3.56
N GLN A 694 -34.31 -16.31 2.53
CA GLN A 694 -35.34 -15.26 2.64
C GLN A 694 -36.71 -15.83 3.05
N ALA A 695 -37.12 -16.94 2.43
CA ALA A 695 -38.36 -17.63 2.76
C ALA A 695 -38.31 -18.25 4.18
N CYS A 696 -37.14 -18.78 4.58
CA CYS A 696 -36.91 -19.29 5.93
C CYS A 696 -37.16 -18.23 7.00
N TYR A 697 -36.54 -17.05 6.87
CA TYR A 697 -36.79 -15.93 7.80
C TYR A 697 -38.28 -15.52 7.79
N ALA A 698 -38.88 -15.27 6.62
CA ALA A 698 -40.26 -14.79 6.53
C ALA A 698 -41.31 -15.80 7.02
N SER A 699 -40.95 -17.09 7.06
CA SER A 699 -41.85 -18.17 7.48
C SER A 699 -41.64 -18.59 8.94
N ALA A 700 -40.59 -18.12 9.63
CA ALA A 700 -40.40 -18.35 11.06
C ALA A 700 -41.33 -17.46 11.91
N ASP A 701 -41.27 -17.61 13.25
CA ASP A 701 -42.10 -16.83 14.17
C ASP A 701 -41.28 -16.00 15.17
N LEU A 702 -40.11 -16.50 15.62
CA LEU A 702 -39.22 -15.80 16.54
C LEU A 702 -37.77 -16.03 16.13
N PHE A 703 -36.94 -14.99 16.12
CA PHE A 703 -35.51 -15.13 15.90
C PHE A 703 -34.74 -15.06 17.22
N VAL A 704 -33.84 -16.00 17.47
CA VAL A 704 -33.07 -16.08 18.73
C VAL A 704 -31.58 -16.10 18.41
N PHE A 705 -30.86 -15.09 18.91
CA PHE A 705 -29.44 -14.90 18.64
C PHE A 705 -28.66 -14.57 19.91
N PRO A 706 -28.19 -15.58 20.66
CA PRO A 706 -27.59 -15.41 21.99
C PRO A 706 -26.09 -15.07 21.98
N SER A 707 -25.52 -14.75 20.82
CA SER A 707 -24.08 -14.45 20.71
C SER A 707 -23.71 -13.20 21.51
N THR A 708 -22.65 -13.29 22.32
CA THR A 708 -22.11 -12.16 23.12
C THR A 708 -20.93 -11.47 22.43
N THR A 709 -20.38 -12.08 21.39
CA THR A 709 -19.13 -11.67 20.72
C THR A 709 -19.35 -11.09 19.32
N ASP A 710 -20.59 -11.06 18.81
CA ASP A 710 -20.86 -10.54 17.47
C ASP A 710 -20.66 -9.01 17.43
N THR A 711 -19.85 -8.53 16.49
CA THR A 711 -19.48 -7.11 16.40
C THR A 711 -20.60 -6.26 15.79
N PHE A 712 -21.47 -6.87 14.98
CA PHE A 712 -22.58 -6.18 14.32
C PHE A 712 -23.90 -6.94 14.45
N GLY A 713 -23.99 -8.17 13.94
CA GLY A 713 -25.21 -8.97 13.95
C GLY A 713 -26.15 -8.73 12.75
N ASN A 714 -25.64 -8.74 11.52
CA ASN A 714 -26.47 -8.56 10.29
C ASN A 714 -27.73 -9.43 10.25
N VAL A 715 -27.65 -10.66 10.75
CA VAL A 715 -28.77 -11.62 10.83
C VAL A 715 -29.95 -11.10 11.65
N VAL A 716 -29.70 -10.21 12.63
CA VAL A 716 -30.73 -9.54 13.43
C VAL A 716 -31.52 -8.55 12.57
N LEU A 717 -30.85 -7.81 11.67
CA LEU A 717 -31.54 -6.92 10.74
C LEU A 717 -32.28 -7.69 9.65
N GLU A 718 -31.73 -8.80 9.16
CA GLU A 718 -32.40 -9.70 8.20
C GLU A 718 -33.68 -10.30 8.79
N ALA A 719 -33.62 -10.74 10.05
CA ALA A 719 -34.78 -11.23 10.80
C ALA A 719 -35.85 -10.15 10.98
N GLN A 720 -35.46 -8.96 11.48
CA GLN A 720 -36.39 -7.85 11.67
C GLN A 720 -36.98 -7.35 10.35
N ALA A 721 -36.18 -7.25 9.29
CA ALA A 721 -36.66 -6.93 7.95
C ALA A 721 -37.65 -7.98 7.43
N SER A 722 -37.55 -9.25 7.85
CA SER A 722 -38.53 -10.28 7.51
C SER A 722 -39.77 -10.28 8.40
N GLY A 723 -39.87 -9.34 9.36
CA GLY A 723 -40.99 -9.21 10.28
C GLY A 723 -40.91 -10.11 11.51
N LEU A 724 -39.72 -10.63 11.85
CA LEU A 724 -39.53 -11.43 13.05
C LEU A 724 -39.16 -10.53 14.25
N PRO A 725 -39.81 -10.71 15.41
CA PRO A 725 -39.23 -10.23 16.66
C PRO A 725 -37.95 -10.99 16.97
N VAL A 726 -37.04 -10.33 17.70
CA VAL A 726 -35.71 -10.87 17.99
C VAL A 726 -35.47 -11.03 19.50
N ILE A 727 -34.73 -12.06 19.89
CA ILE A 727 -34.15 -12.20 21.23
C ILE A 727 -32.64 -12.18 21.09
N VAL A 728 -31.99 -11.26 21.81
CA VAL A 728 -30.52 -11.08 21.80
C VAL A 728 -29.98 -10.99 23.23
N SER A 729 -28.67 -11.19 23.39
CA SER A 729 -27.95 -10.91 24.64
C SER A 729 -27.79 -9.39 24.85
N ASP A 730 -27.46 -8.98 26.07
CA ASP A 730 -27.05 -7.61 26.42
C ASP A 730 -25.54 -7.36 26.23
N GLU A 731 -24.86 -8.25 25.52
CA GLU A 731 -23.44 -8.13 25.15
C GLU A 731 -23.27 -8.10 23.63
N GLY A 732 -22.18 -7.50 23.15
CA GLY A 732 -21.89 -7.38 21.72
C GLY A 732 -22.77 -6.36 20.98
N GLY A 733 -22.61 -6.31 19.65
CA GLY A 733 -23.32 -5.42 18.72
C GLY A 733 -24.81 -5.71 18.47
N PRO A 734 -25.32 -6.96 18.48
CA PRO A 734 -26.71 -7.29 18.20
C PRO A 734 -27.77 -6.48 18.96
N GLN A 735 -27.52 -6.20 20.24
CA GLN A 735 -28.45 -5.44 21.10
C GLN A 735 -28.72 -4.03 20.58
N GLU A 736 -27.76 -3.42 19.87
CA GLU A 736 -27.88 -2.07 19.34
C GLU A 736 -28.74 -2.01 18.08
N LEU A 737 -28.99 -3.17 17.47
CA LEU A 737 -29.76 -3.30 16.24
C LEU A 737 -31.26 -3.47 16.50
N MET A 738 -31.75 -3.26 17.71
CA MET A 738 -33.16 -3.46 18.06
C MET A 738 -33.60 -2.53 19.20
N ILE A 739 -34.92 -2.44 19.48
CA ILE A 739 -35.47 -1.65 20.60
C ILE A 739 -36.14 -2.61 21.59
N SER A 740 -35.57 -2.69 22.81
CA SER A 740 -36.02 -3.65 23.84
C SER A 740 -37.44 -3.37 24.28
N GLY A 741 -38.29 -4.41 24.26
CA GLY A 741 -39.71 -4.29 24.58
C GLY A 741 -40.58 -3.81 23.42
N GLU A 742 -39.99 -3.38 22.29
CA GLU A 742 -40.74 -2.89 21.12
C GLU A 742 -40.54 -3.76 19.88
N THR A 743 -39.31 -4.16 19.55
CA THR A 743 -38.99 -5.01 18.39
C THR A 743 -38.52 -6.41 18.79
N GLY A 744 -38.35 -6.65 20.08
CA GLY A 744 -37.77 -7.88 20.62
C GLY A 744 -37.47 -7.77 22.12
N LEU A 745 -36.71 -8.75 22.65
CA LEU A 745 -36.25 -8.77 24.04
C LEU A 745 -34.72 -8.86 24.10
N ILE A 746 -34.14 -8.10 25.03
CA ILE A 746 -32.74 -8.24 25.43
C ILE A 746 -32.69 -9.04 26.72
N VAL A 747 -31.94 -10.14 26.74
CA VAL A 747 -31.71 -10.95 27.93
C VAL A 747 -30.46 -10.44 28.62
N ARG A 748 -30.62 -9.93 29.85
CA ARG A 748 -29.50 -9.47 30.68
C ARG A 748 -28.82 -10.62 31.39
N ASP A 749 -27.49 -10.52 31.55
CA ASP A 749 -26.68 -11.54 32.22
C ASP A 749 -27.02 -12.94 31.68
N ILE A 750 -27.00 -13.08 30.34
CA ILE A 750 -27.66 -14.17 29.62
C ILE A 750 -27.27 -15.56 30.17
N ASP A 751 -28.25 -16.25 30.75
CA ASP A 751 -28.12 -17.61 31.26
C ASP A 751 -29.23 -18.53 30.71
N ARG A 752 -29.20 -19.81 31.11
CA ARG A 752 -30.13 -20.84 30.62
C ARG A 752 -31.58 -20.46 30.90
N ASP A 753 -31.88 -20.04 32.13
CA ASP A 753 -33.25 -19.78 32.57
C ASP A 753 -33.77 -18.43 32.06
N GLY A 754 -32.90 -17.42 31.95
CA GLY A 754 -33.21 -16.12 31.36
C GLY A 754 -33.55 -16.23 29.87
N LEU A 755 -32.72 -16.94 29.09
CA LEU A 755 -32.99 -17.16 27.66
C LEU A 755 -34.26 -18.00 27.46
N ALA A 756 -34.45 -19.07 28.25
CA ALA A 756 -35.67 -19.86 28.22
C ALA A 756 -36.91 -19.03 28.60
N GLY A 757 -36.80 -18.17 29.62
CA GLY A 757 -37.86 -17.28 30.08
C GLY A 757 -38.26 -16.26 29.01
N ALA A 758 -37.31 -15.68 28.28
CA ALA A 758 -37.58 -14.76 27.17
C ALA A 758 -38.31 -15.46 26.02
N MET A 759 -37.83 -16.65 25.61
CA MET A 759 -38.50 -17.46 24.59
C MET A 759 -39.91 -17.86 25.03
N LEU A 760 -40.09 -18.26 26.29
CA LEU A 760 -41.39 -18.62 26.85
C LEU A 760 -42.36 -17.44 26.89
N THR A 761 -41.87 -16.24 27.22
CA THR A 761 -42.67 -15.01 27.23
C THR A 761 -43.25 -14.74 25.85
N MET A 762 -42.40 -14.81 24.82
CA MET A 762 -42.82 -14.67 23.43
C MET A 762 -43.82 -15.75 23.00
N LEU A 763 -43.55 -17.02 23.30
CA LEU A 763 -44.41 -18.14 22.93
C LEU A 763 -45.79 -18.12 23.62
N ARG A 764 -45.90 -17.51 24.81
CA ARG A 764 -47.16 -17.39 25.55
C ARG A 764 -48.05 -16.26 25.05
N ASP A 765 -47.50 -15.28 24.34
CA ASP A 765 -48.23 -14.11 23.85
C ASP A 765 -48.01 -13.92 22.33
N PRO A 766 -48.81 -14.60 21.49
CA PRO A 766 -48.75 -14.43 20.03
C PRO A 766 -49.09 -13.02 19.54
N GLU A 767 -49.84 -12.24 20.33
CA GLU A 767 -50.17 -10.84 20.01
C GLU A 767 -48.94 -9.96 20.19
N LEU A 768 -48.23 -10.13 21.30
CA LEU A 768 -46.95 -9.49 21.55
C LEU A 768 -45.93 -9.83 20.45
N MET A 769 -45.79 -11.12 20.12
CA MET A 769 -44.86 -11.58 19.10
C MET A 769 -45.13 -10.93 17.73
N ARG A 770 -46.41 -10.86 17.31
CA ARG A 770 -46.79 -10.22 16.05
C ARG A 770 -46.60 -8.70 16.08
N THR A 771 -46.95 -8.04 17.19
CA THR A 771 -46.77 -6.60 17.35
C THR A 771 -45.30 -6.23 17.27
N MET A 772 -44.44 -6.95 18.01
CA MET A 772 -43.00 -6.75 17.98
C MET A 772 -42.40 -7.07 16.60
N GLY A 773 -42.90 -8.09 15.90
CA GLY A 773 -42.50 -8.39 14.53
C GLY A 773 -42.85 -7.28 13.53
N SER A 774 -44.02 -6.65 13.68
CA SER A 774 -44.39 -5.48 12.86
C SER A 774 -43.49 -4.28 13.16
N ASN A 775 -43.24 -3.98 14.44
CA ASN A 775 -42.35 -2.91 14.85
C ASN A 775 -40.90 -3.15 14.38
N ALA A 776 -40.43 -4.40 14.45
CA ALA A 776 -39.14 -4.84 13.94
C ALA A 776 -38.98 -4.54 12.44
N ARG A 777 -40.01 -4.85 11.63
CA ARG A 777 -40.01 -4.50 10.20
C ARG A 777 -39.89 -2.99 10.01
N THR A 778 -40.73 -2.22 10.70
CA THR A 778 -40.71 -0.77 10.63
C THR A 778 -39.36 -0.20 11.03
N PHE A 779 -38.73 -0.73 12.08
CA PHE A 779 -37.39 -0.35 12.52
C PHE A 779 -36.34 -0.60 11.43
N ALA A 780 -36.36 -1.77 10.79
CA ALA A 780 -35.42 -2.12 9.72
C ALA A 780 -35.58 -1.21 8.48
N GLU A 781 -36.82 -0.87 8.10
CA GLU A 781 -37.12 0.06 6.99
C GLU A 781 -36.65 1.49 7.29
N HIS A 782 -36.94 2.01 8.48
CA HIS A 782 -36.49 3.33 8.89
C HIS A 782 -34.96 3.39 8.93
N GLY A 783 -34.31 2.38 9.52
CA GLY A 783 -32.86 2.24 9.53
C GLY A 783 -32.28 2.30 8.11
N ALA A 784 -32.75 1.44 7.21
CA ALA A 784 -32.30 1.40 5.82
C ALA A 784 -32.51 2.73 5.06
N SER A 785 -33.52 3.52 5.43
CA SER A 785 -33.81 4.82 4.80
C SER A 785 -32.93 5.98 5.31
N LEU A 786 -32.55 5.97 6.60
CA LEU A 786 -31.89 7.10 7.27
C LEU A 786 -30.36 7.06 7.16
N THR A 787 -29.77 5.87 7.16
CA THR A 787 -28.32 5.73 7.40
C THR A 787 -27.46 5.80 6.14
N GLY A 788 -28.07 5.77 4.95
CA GLY A 788 -27.33 5.42 3.72
C GLY A 788 -26.76 4.00 3.83
N ASP A 789 -26.44 3.36 2.70
CA ASP A 789 -25.88 2.01 2.82
C ASP A 789 -24.45 2.04 3.38
N ALA A 790 -24.08 1.03 4.17
CA ALA A 790 -22.71 0.85 4.70
C ALA A 790 -21.65 0.96 3.59
N TYR A 791 -22.00 0.50 2.39
CA TYR A 791 -21.17 0.58 1.20
C TYR A 791 -20.87 2.03 0.79
N SER A 792 -21.81 2.97 0.87
CA SER A 792 -21.55 4.39 0.60
C SER A 792 -20.52 4.98 1.55
N THR A 793 -20.52 4.54 2.80
CA THR A 793 -19.56 5.02 3.80
C THR A 793 -18.16 4.51 3.48
N ILE A 794 -18.04 3.23 3.13
CA ILE A 794 -16.76 2.63 2.70
C ILE A 794 -16.26 3.22 1.37
N LEU A 795 -17.17 3.53 0.43
CA LEU A 795 -16.84 4.12 -0.87
C LEU A 795 -16.62 5.64 -0.81
N ARG A 796 -16.85 6.30 0.34
CA ARG A 796 -16.51 7.71 0.56
C ARG A 796 -15.07 7.81 1.01
N GLN A 797 -14.35 8.83 0.54
CA GLN A 797 -12.94 9.00 0.89
C GLN A 797 -12.74 9.18 2.41
N PRO A 798 -11.67 8.62 2.99
CA PRO A 798 -11.12 9.15 4.23
C PRO A 798 -10.79 10.62 4.00
N SER A 799 -11.39 11.53 4.77
CA SER A 799 -11.13 12.95 4.65
C SER A 799 -9.64 13.22 4.91
N ALA A 800 -8.93 13.78 3.92
CA ALA A 800 -7.50 14.16 4.04
C ALA A 800 -7.23 15.24 5.11
N LYS A 801 -8.28 15.74 5.77
CA LYS A 801 -8.22 16.53 6.99
C LYS A 801 -9.40 16.08 7.85
N ALA A 802 -9.13 15.55 9.04
CA ALA A 802 -10.04 15.80 10.14
C ALA A 802 -10.04 17.32 10.32
N ALA A 803 -11.01 18.00 9.70
CA ALA A 803 -11.30 19.37 10.10
C ALA A 803 -11.65 19.27 11.59
N ASN A 804 -10.85 19.91 12.43
CA ASN A 804 -11.18 20.15 13.83
C ASN A 804 -12.65 20.55 13.88
N PHE A 805 -13.48 19.73 14.51
CA PHE A 805 -14.76 20.16 15.05
C PHE A 805 -14.53 20.56 16.50
#